data_AF-A0A8H4B8C6-F1
#
_entry.id   AF-A0A8H4B8C6-F1
#
_cell.length_a   1.000
_cell.length_b   1.000
_cell.length_c   1.000
_cell.angle_alpha   90.00
_cell.angle_beta   90.00
_cell.angle_gamma   90.00
#
_symmetry.space_group_name_H-M   'P 1'
#
loop_
_entity.id
_entity.type
_entity.pdbx_description
1 polymer ?
#
loop_
_entity_poly.entity_id
_entity_poly.type
_entity_poly.pdbx_seq_one_letter_code
_entity_poly.pdbx_strand_id
1 'polypeptide(L)'
;MADTLKDIPEFFETELGESIAARTDALGTFRELGPPDLCHIIKAHSKPGMKELGSYHYVSGVDASSSATLAAYLNSLTYSLDDTQSWFSKSNAWRIRSGIYCCFNAFSRVDVRVEVKIPGGVESYYVDVRGERHEATAAIWQETYLSAVLRAILYSDDSYYRLAGYRKIDPITNLAGEQRFLEAVEALFWRGWQLGSNPEIQTATTVHNHLTSGVMKYFGDSFRYGPAIELYQKLQKKDPEVGALLAQSFIGQNEEIKAVKVLNEDLKRMPMSYPLLHVQVDYLRSKGEYHMALKLAKFAVNTTPSEFLTWAKLTEVYIDLEDYKNALLTLNSCPMFTYSERDMHRMPAPIKTHLPIKAEIMNSGIMEEDAAGRENEADPNLARLPAPALHGTFAKAYALLTRLASKIGWDDLLKCRSQVFVMEEEYRMQKAKEDTQKSSTSVNEQEQEQHSRDEPTPSSPASAQENDEQKEQTTETSAADEPKNEEADNKNEEAKEDEQSENGEPSEATKEATETSDELADQMDTVDLNADESGEQQTTEEENQQQPKVEVHHTPLERPTQAAEDPSKTEATSTSNDAPINTPHPSDGVNFSFSNKRLCERWLDNLFMVLYEDLRIYTFWRTEAAHYRAQQMPYRKTGTEWELLGDLALRLWHENEAREAYEQCLDHKFSAKAWMKLLEIYVTESNVQRALLAAVKLTVYHERWYHEIVYPSEIARNLNIVIRREGLSKMQNMLTSMNLPRPVQQLMTQYFDFAELFKVEGYEF
;
A
#
# COMPACT_ATOMS: atom_id res chain seq x y z
N MET A 1 -26.79 5.97 -34.38
CA MET A 1 -27.94 6.47 -33.59
C MET A 1 -27.76 5.91 -32.20
N ALA A 2 -27.14 6.66 -31.30
CA ALA A 2 -26.59 6.13 -30.06
C ALA A 2 -27.68 5.97 -28.99
N ASP A 3 -27.81 4.75 -28.48
CA ASP A 3 -28.41 4.45 -27.18
C ASP A 3 -27.43 4.69 -26.03
N THR A 4 -26.20 5.11 -26.34
CA THR A 4 -25.08 5.33 -25.42
C THR A 4 -24.77 6.81 -25.20
N LEU A 5 -24.19 7.13 -24.04
CA LEU A 5 -23.62 8.44 -23.74
C LEU A 5 -22.27 8.64 -24.47
N LYS A 6 -22.04 9.82 -25.00
CA LYS A 6 -20.73 10.27 -25.49
C LYS A 6 -19.75 10.40 -24.34
N ASP A 7 -18.52 9.92 -24.54
CA ASP A 7 -17.34 10.02 -23.67
C ASP A 7 -17.51 9.52 -22.21
N ILE A 8 -18.62 8.87 -21.89
CA ILE A 8 -18.92 8.30 -20.57
C ILE A 8 -19.06 6.77 -20.70
N PRO A 9 -18.40 5.98 -19.82
CA PRO A 9 -18.54 4.53 -19.80
C PRO A 9 -19.93 4.11 -19.32
N GLU A 10 -20.48 3.04 -19.87
CA GLU A 10 -21.80 2.53 -19.45
C GLU A 10 -21.89 1.01 -19.46
N PHE A 11 -22.61 0.48 -18.46
CA PHE A 11 -23.01 -0.91 -18.35
C PHE A 11 -24.54 -0.98 -18.49
N PHE A 12 -25.04 -1.75 -19.46
CA PHE A 12 -26.47 -1.89 -19.70
C PHE A 12 -27.04 -3.08 -18.92
N GLU A 13 -28.17 -2.85 -18.26
CA GLU A 13 -28.85 -3.85 -17.43
C GLU A 13 -29.60 -4.89 -18.27
N THR A 14 -29.78 -6.09 -17.71
CA THR A 14 -30.70 -7.10 -18.23
C THR A 14 -32.14 -6.82 -17.76
N GLU A 15 -32.32 -6.53 -16.46
CA GLU A 15 -33.59 -6.09 -15.86
C GLU A 15 -33.47 -4.70 -15.22
N LEU A 16 -34.48 -3.84 -15.42
CA LEU A 16 -34.42 -2.43 -15.03
C LEU A 16 -34.30 -2.27 -13.50
N GLY A 17 -33.17 -1.71 -13.05
CA GLY A 17 -32.87 -1.46 -11.64
C GLY A 17 -32.15 -2.61 -10.93
N GLU A 18 -31.71 -3.66 -11.63
CA GLU A 18 -30.92 -4.77 -11.06
C GLU A 18 -29.64 -4.28 -10.37
N SER A 19 -29.03 -3.20 -10.89
CA SER A 19 -27.87 -2.53 -10.29
C SER A 19 -28.17 -1.92 -8.91
N ILE A 20 -29.33 -1.27 -8.77
CA ILE A 20 -29.79 -0.64 -7.53
C ILE A 20 -30.22 -1.70 -6.51
N ALA A 21 -30.82 -2.81 -6.97
CA ALA A 21 -31.14 -3.96 -6.13
C ALA A 21 -29.85 -4.57 -5.54
N ALA A 22 -28.88 -4.95 -6.38
CA ALA A 22 -27.61 -5.54 -5.95
C ALA A 22 -26.82 -4.63 -4.98
N ARG A 23 -26.83 -3.30 -5.21
CA ARG A 23 -26.26 -2.32 -4.27
C ARG A 23 -26.98 -2.28 -2.93
N THR A 24 -28.29 -2.48 -2.92
CA THR A 24 -29.10 -2.50 -1.68
C THR A 24 -28.87 -3.79 -0.89
N ASP A 25 -28.83 -4.94 -1.57
CA ASP A 25 -28.55 -6.25 -0.95
C ASP A 25 -27.15 -6.30 -0.30
N ALA A 26 -26.17 -5.65 -0.93
CA ALA A 26 -24.81 -5.54 -0.40
C ALA A 26 -24.64 -4.49 0.72
N LEU A 27 -25.64 -3.65 1.00
CA LEU A 27 -25.48 -2.50 1.91
C LEU A 27 -25.06 -2.90 3.34
N GLY A 28 -25.45 -4.09 3.79
CA GLY A 28 -25.04 -4.65 5.08
C GLY A 28 -23.61 -5.22 5.14
N THR A 29 -22.92 -5.40 4.01
CA THR A 29 -21.55 -5.96 3.97
C THR A 29 -20.47 -4.90 4.15
N PHE A 30 -20.74 -3.64 3.82
CA PHE A 30 -19.72 -2.57 3.85
C PHE A 30 -19.22 -2.25 5.27
N ARG A 31 -17.95 -1.86 5.40
CA ARG A 31 -17.23 -1.70 6.69
C ARG A 31 -16.37 -0.44 6.82
N GLU A 32 -15.75 -0.01 5.73
CA GLU A 32 -14.86 1.15 5.64
C GLU A 32 -15.62 2.34 4.99
N LEU A 33 -14.98 3.03 4.03
CA LEU A 33 -15.55 4.13 3.26
C LEU A 33 -16.63 3.72 2.24
N GLY A 34 -16.91 2.44 2.03
CA GLY A 34 -17.94 1.96 1.10
C GLY A 34 -17.54 1.89 -0.38
N PRO A 35 -18.48 1.43 -1.22
CA PRO A 35 -18.30 1.30 -2.67
C PRO A 35 -18.29 2.67 -3.38
N PRO A 36 -17.87 2.72 -4.66
CA PRO A 36 -17.99 3.93 -5.48
C PRO A 36 -19.44 4.43 -5.55
N ASP A 37 -19.63 5.68 -5.95
CA ASP A 37 -20.98 6.17 -6.20
C ASP A 37 -21.52 5.53 -7.48
N LEU A 38 -22.78 5.12 -7.44
CA LEU A 38 -23.45 4.47 -8.56
C LEU A 38 -24.43 5.46 -9.20
N CYS A 39 -24.23 5.76 -10.48
CA CYS A 39 -25.15 6.56 -11.27
C CYS A 39 -25.94 5.63 -12.20
N HIS A 40 -27.24 5.50 -11.97
CA HIS A 40 -28.18 4.74 -12.81
C HIS A 40 -29.03 5.70 -13.64
N ILE A 41 -29.31 5.36 -14.90
CA ILE A 41 -30.21 6.10 -15.78
C ILE A 41 -31.15 5.17 -16.56
N ILE A 42 -32.39 5.64 -16.76
CA ILE A 42 -33.39 4.99 -17.60
C ILE A 42 -33.58 5.83 -18.86
N LYS A 43 -33.32 5.22 -20.01
CA LYS A 43 -33.47 5.82 -21.34
C LYS A 43 -34.77 5.35 -21.98
N ALA A 44 -35.59 6.31 -22.42
CA ALA A 44 -36.82 6.06 -23.16
C ALA A 44 -36.63 6.41 -24.65
N HIS A 45 -37.26 5.63 -25.54
CA HIS A 45 -37.20 5.86 -26.97
C HIS A 45 -38.44 6.60 -27.49
N SER A 46 -38.22 7.55 -28.41
CA SER A 46 -39.23 8.45 -28.99
C SER A 46 -40.36 7.74 -29.78
N LYS A 47 -40.15 6.52 -30.26
CA LYS A 47 -41.23 5.68 -30.83
C LYS A 47 -41.92 4.88 -29.72
N PRO A 48 -43.26 4.99 -29.54
CA PRO A 48 -44.01 4.16 -28.62
C PRO A 48 -43.84 2.66 -28.86
N GLY A 49 -43.93 1.86 -27.80
CA GLY A 49 -43.85 0.39 -27.86
C GLY A 49 -42.44 -0.19 -27.91
N MET A 50 -41.40 0.64 -27.94
CA MET A 50 -40.03 0.19 -27.65
C MET A 50 -39.83 0.07 -26.14
N LYS A 51 -39.07 -0.93 -25.70
CA LYS A 51 -38.68 -1.07 -24.29
C LYS A 51 -37.76 0.08 -23.88
N GLU A 52 -37.83 0.45 -22.61
CA GLU A 52 -36.84 1.35 -21.98
C GLU A 52 -35.55 0.57 -21.70
N LEU A 53 -34.42 1.28 -21.66
CA LEU A 53 -33.10 0.72 -21.36
C LEU A 53 -32.59 1.30 -20.04
N GLY A 54 -32.14 0.42 -19.15
CA GLY A 54 -31.39 0.79 -17.95
C GLY A 54 -29.89 0.73 -18.28
N SER A 55 -29.15 1.75 -17.89
CA SER A 55 -27.69 1.69 -17.85
C SER A 55 -27.14 2.39 -16.63
N TYR A 56 -25.96 1.97 -16.18
CA TYR A 56 -25.29 2.54 -15.03
C TYR A 56 -23.79 2.74 -15.27
N HIS A 57 -23.19 3.60 -14.46
CA HIS A 57 -21.75 3.80 -14.38
C HIS A 57 -21.30 4.11 -12.96
N TYR A 58 -20.03 3.83 -12.65
CA TYR A 58 -19.42 4.19 -11.37
C TYR A 58 -18.77 5.57 -11.47
N VAL A 59 -18.91 6.39 -10.43
CA VAL A 59 -18.29 7.71 -10.36
C VAL A 59 -17.76 8.02 -8.96
N SER A 60 -16.81 8.95 -8.86
CA SER A 60 -16.35 9.53 -7.60
C SER A 60 -15.85 10.95 -7.82
N GLY A 61 -15.92 11.78 -6.77
CA GLY A 61 -15.55 13.21 -6.82
C GLY A 61 -16.68 14.17 -7.20
N VAL A 62 -17.90 13.68 -7.47
CA VAL A 62 -19.07 14.57 -7.61
C VAL A 62 -19.39 15.20 -6.26
N ASP A 63 -19.71 16.50 -6.25
CA ASP A 63 -20.06 17.22 -5.02
C ASP A 63 -21.37 16.69 -4.39
N ALA A 64 -21.22 15.78 -3.43
CA ALA A 64 -22.33 15.15 -2.70
C ALA A 64 -22.83 15.98 -1.50
N SER A 65 -22.59 17.29 -1.45
CA SER A 65 -23.09 18.17 -0.36
C SER A 65 -24.59 18.49 -0.43
N SER A 66 -25.26 18.18 -1.54
CA SER A 66 -26.70 18.41 -1.69
C SER A 66 -27.37 17.51 -2.73
N SER A 67 -28.69 17.40 -2.66
CA SER A 67 -29.48 16.79 -3.73
C SER A 67 -29.44 17.61 -5.03
N ALA A 68 -29.23 18.93 -4.96
CA ALA A 68 -29.17 19.82 -6.12
C ALA A 68 -27.91 19.60 -6.97
N THR A 69 -26.75 19.39 -6.34
CA THR A 69 -25.47 19.12 -7.04
C THR A 69 -25.47 17.74 -7.69
N LEU A 70 -25.97 16.71 -7.00
CA LEU A 70 -26.13 15.37 -7.58
C LEU A 70 -27.19 15.34 -8.69
N ALA A 71 -28.28 16.11 -8.56
CA ALA A 71 -29.27 16.27 -9.63
C ALA A 71 -28.69 17.06 -10.83
N ALA A 72 -27.80 18.02 -10.62
CA ALA A 72 -27.11 18.72 -11.70
C ALA A 72 -26.19 17.76 -12.49
N TYR A 73 -25.48 16.86 -11.81
CA TYR A 73 -24.70 15.79 -12.45
C TYR A 73 -25.60 14.91 -13.34
N LEU A 74 -26.70 14.36 -12.79
CA LEU A 74 -27.66 13.55 -13.55
C LEU A 74 -28.23 14.28 -14.77
N ASN A 75 -28.57 15.56 -14.63
CA ASN A 75 -29.05 16.38 -15.74
C ASN A 75 -27.97 16.60 -16.81
N SER A 76 -26.68 16.73 -16.45
CA SER A 76 -25.60 16.94 -17.43
C SER A 76 -25.42 15.78 -18.41
N LEU A 77 -25.75 14.55 -17.99
CA LEU A 77 -25.71 13.35 -18.84
C LEU A 77 -26.64 13.47 -20.06
N THR A 78 -27.67 14.33 -19.99
CA THR A 78 -28.57 14.60 -21.12
C THR A 78 -27.80 15.19 -22.30
N TYR A 79 -26.85 16.11 -22.04
CA TYR A 79 -26.02 16.70 -23.10
C TYR A 79 -25.09 15.65 -23.73
N SER A 80 -24.55 14.73 -22.93
CA SER A 80 -23.78 13.58 -23.43
C SER A 80 -24.59 12.61 -24.30
N LEU A 81 -25.93 12.63 -24.23
CA LEU A 81 -26.80 11.82 -25.11
C LEU A 81 -27.24 12.58 -26.37
N ASP A 82 -27.35 13.91 -26.29
CA ASP A 82 -27.86 14.78 -27.37
C ASP A 82 -26.77 15.36 -28.30
N ASP A 83 -25.48 15.32 -27.94
CA ASP A 83 -24.34 15.91 -28.67
C ASP A 83 -23.98 15.20 -30.01
N THR A 84 -24.96 15.14 -30.91
CA THR A 84 -24.78 14.80 -32.32
C THR A 84 -24.70 16.08 -33.15
N GLN A 85 -23.60 16.83 -33.00
CA GLN A 85 -23.32 18.02 -33.84
C GLN A 85 -23.17 17.64 -35.31
N SER A 86 -24.30 17.67 -36.02
CA SER A 86 -24.37 17.64 -37.47
C SER A 86 -25.71 18.20 -37.91
N TRP A 87 -25.66 19.34 -38.61
CA TRP A 87 -26.80 20.03 -39.22
C TRP A 87 -27.67 19.12 -40.13
N PHE A 88 -27.11 18.00 -40.61
CA PHE A 88 -27.78 17.01 -41.45
C PHE A 88 -28.14 15.69 -40.73
N SER A 89 -27.87 15.57 -39.43
CA SER A 89 -28.24 14.39 -38.64
C SER A 89 -29.69 14.46 -38.17
N LYS A 90 -30.32 13.29 -38.03
CA LYS A 90 -31.58 13.16 -37.29
C LYS A 90 -31.26 13.28 -35.80
N SER A 91 -32.07 14.00 -35.03
CA SER A 91 -31.94 14.10 -33.57
C SER A 91 -31.87 12.73 -32.93
N ASN A 92 -31.21 12.60 -31.77
CA ASN A 92 -31.21 11.31 -31.07
C ASN A 92 -32.65 10.85 -30.79
N ALA A 93 -32.89 9.56 -31.00
CA ALA A 93 -34.18 8.94 -30.85
C ALA A 93 -34.41 8.42 -29.43
N TRP A 94 -33.34 8.31 -28.62
CA TRP A 94 -33.35 8.04 -27.19
C TRP A 94 -33.23 9.35 -26.39
N ARG A 95 -33.83 9.38 -25.19
CA ARG A 95 -33.67 10.44 -24.19
C ARG A 95 -33.62 9.84 -22.79
N ILE A 96 -32.90 10.48 -21.88
CA ILE A 96 -32.95 10.12 -20.44
C ILE A 96 -34.34 10.52 -19.91
N ARG A 97 -35.05 9.57 -19.31
CA ARG A 97 -36.36 9.77 -18.68
C ARG A 97 -36.23 10.04 -17.17
N SER A 98 -35.32 9.32 -16.54
CA SER A 98 -35.01 9.44 -15.11
C SER A 98 -33.62 8.89 -14.82
N GLY A 99 -33.08 9.23 -13.65
CA GLY A 99 -31.85 8.62 -13.13
C GLY A 99 -31.79 8.67 -11.61
N ILE A 100 -30.99 7.80 -11.03
CA ILE A 100 -30.78 7.68 -9.59
C ILE A 100 -29.28 7.71 -9.32
N TYR A 101 -28.84 8.69 -8.53
CA TYR A 101 -27.47 8.78 -8.03
C TYR A 101 -27.43 8.22 -6.61
N CYS A 102 -26.60 7.21 -6.35
CA CYS A 102 -26.44 6.56 -5.05
C CYS A 102 -25.04 6.83 -4.48
N CYS A 103 -24.97 7.45 -3.30
CA CYS A 103 -23.73 7.80 -2.59
C CYS A 103 -23.73 7.17 -1.20
N PHE A 104 -22.71 6.37 -0.86
CA PHE A 104 -22.63 5.73 0.45
C PHE A 104 -22.06 6.68 1.52
N ASN A 105 -22.78 6.78 2.64
CA ASN A 105 -22.38 7.44 3.88
C ASN A 105 -21.80 6.41 4.83
N ALA A 106 -20.49 6.51 5.12
CA ALA A 106 -19.79 5.57 5.97
C ALA A 106 -19.96 5.83 7.49
N PHE A 107 -20.32 7.05 7.90
CA PHE A 107 -20.57 7.40 9.30
C PHE A 107 -21.88 6.80 9.83
N SER A 108 -22.97 6.91 9.06
CA SER A 108 -24.28 6.33 9.40
C SER A 108 -24.56 4.98 8.74
N ARG A 109 -23.71 4.54 7.80
CA ARG A 109 -23.81 3.27 7.05
C ARG A 109 -25.15 3.14 6.31
N VAL A 110 -25.45 4.19 5.54
CA VAL A 110 -26.67 4.32 4.71
C VAL A 110 -26.30 4.77 3.29
N ASP A 111 -27.14 4.43 2.32
CA ASP A 111 -26.95 4.81 0.91
C ASP A 111 -27.89 5.97 0.56
N VAL A 112 -27.34 7.18 0.43
CA VAL A 112 -28.13 8.37 0.04
C VAL A 112 -28.42 8.32 -1.45
N ARG A 113 -29.69 8.48 -1.82
CA ARG A 113 -30.17 8.38 -3.20
C ARG A 113 -30.88 9.65 -3.62
N VAL A 114 -30.54 10.12 -4.83
CA VAL A 114 -31.21 11.25 -5.49
C VAL A 114 -31.85 10.74 -6.78
N GLU A 115 -33.18 10.66 -6.79
CA GLU A 115 -33.98 10.26 -7.94
C GLU A 115 -34.44 11.50 -8.72
N VAL A 116 -33.95 11.66 -9.94
CA VAL A 116 -34.32 12.74 -10.86
C VAL A 116 -35.26 12.18 -11.94
N LYS A 117 -36.34 12.91 -12.22
CA LYS A 117 -37.25 12.67 -13.35
C LYS A 117 -37.12 13.84 -14.32
N ILE A 118 -36.92 13.57 -15.60
CA ILE A 118 -36.64 14.59 -16.62
C ILE A 118 -37.90 14.77 -17.49
N PRO A 119 -38.42 16.01 -17.70
CA PRO A 119 -37.81 17.31 -17.42
C PRO A 119 -38.19 17.94 -16.06
N GLY A 120 -38.68 17.18 -15.08
CA GLY A 120 -39.00 17.74 -13.77
C GLY A 120 -39.33 16.71 -12.69
N GLY A 121 -38.83 16.99 -11.48
CA GLY A 121 -38.97 16.15 -10.28
C GLY A 121 -37.60 15.73 -9.75
N VAL A 122 -37.30 16.07 -8.50
CA VAL A 122 -36.14 15.60 -7.75
C VAL A 122 -36.62 15.12 -6.39
N GLU A 123 -36.32 13.88 -6.05
CA GLU A 123 -36.63 13.26 -4.76
C GLU A 123 -35.31 12.81 -4.14
N SER A 124 -35.11 13.06 -2.84
CA SER A 124 -33.87 12.66 -2.15
C SER A 124 -34.14 12.04 -0.79
N TYR A 125 -33.64 10.84 -0.60
CA TYR A 125 -33.84 9.99 0.56
C TYR A 125 -32.53 9.25 0.88
N TYR A 126 -32.46 8.58 2.03
CA TYR A 126 -31.46 7.54 2.24
C TYR A 126 -32.13 6.17 2.38
N VAL A 127 -31.38 5.13 2.06
CA VAL A 127 -31.76 3.72 2.21
C VAL A 127 -30.90 3.12 3.31
N ASP A 128 -31.54 2.45 4.26
CA ASP A 128 -30.84 1.72 5.33
C ASP A 128 -30.57 0.25 4.95
N VAL A 129 -29.87 -0.48 5.83
CA VAL A 129 -29.52 -1.90 5.66
C VAL A 129 -30.72 -2.87 5.57
N ARG A 130 -31.97 -2.38 5.67
CA ARG A 130 -33.20 -3.16 5.44
C ARG A 130 -33.88 -2.85 4.11
N GLY A 131 -33.39 -1.84 3.39
CA GLY A 131 -34.06 -1.29 2.20
C GLY A 131 -35.14 -0.25 2.51
N GLU A 132 -35.30 0.18 3.77
CA GLU A 132 -36.31 1.18 4.14
C GLU A 132 -35.86 2.59 3.69
N ARG A 133 -36.77 3.39 3.12
CA ARG A 133 -36.51 4.78 2.67
C ARG A 133 -36.77 5.79 3.78
N HIS A 134 -35.84 6.70 4.01
CA HIS A 134 -35.90 7.74 5.06
C HIS A 134 -35.49 9.13 4.54
N GLU A 135 -35.84 10.21 5.25
CA GLU A 135 -35.53 11.59 4.83
C GLU A 135 -34.03 11.93 4.99
N ALA A 136 -33.40 12.42 3.92
CA ALA A 136 -31.99 12.83 3.94
C ALA A 136 -31.80 14.20 4.62
N THR A 137 -31.65 14.19 5.95
CA THR A 137 -31.41 15.39 6.76
C THR A 137 -30.06 16.05 6.47
N ALA A 138 -29.90 17.32 6.87
CA ALA A 138 -28.64 18.08 6.67
C ALA A 138 -27.40 17.40 7.30
N ALA A 139 -27.55 16.69 8.42
CA ALA A 139 -26.45 15.93 9.03
C ALA A 139 -26.04 14.73 8.16
N ILE A 140 -27.01 14.00 7.62
CA ILE A 140 -26.77 12.91 6.66
C ILE A 140 -26.07 13.45 5.40
N TRP A 141 -26.45 14.62 4.89
CA TRP A 141 -25.77 15.26 3.76
C TRP A 141 -24.31 15.62 4.06
N GLN A 142 -24.01 16.17 5.24
CA GLN A 142 -22.63 16.52 5.63
C GLN A 142 -21.74 15.28 5.76
N GLU A 143 -22.27 14.19 6.34
CA GLU A 143 -21.59 12.89 6.44
C GLU A 143 -21.36 12.24 5.07
N THR A 144 -22.36 12.28 4.19
CA THR A 144 -22.28 11.76 2.81
C THR A 144 -21.24 12.51 1.99
N TYR A 145 -21.23 13.83 2.05
CA TYR A 145 -20.24 14.68 1.40
C TYR A 145 -18.82 14.31 1.83
N LEU A 146 -18.56 14.25 3.15
CA LEU A 146 -17.24 13.91 3.64
C LEU A 146 -16.85 12.45 3.31
N SER A 147 -17.81 11.51 3.35
CA SER A 147 -17.59 10.13 2.91
C SER A 147 -17.16 10.05 1.44
N ALA A 148 -17.85 10.78 0.55
CA ALA A 148 -17.55 10.82 -0.89
C ALA A 148 -16.19 11.46 -1.19
N VAL A 149 -15.86 12.58 -0.53
CA VAL A 149 -14.59 13.29 -0.71
C VAL A 149 -13.42 12.45 -0.18
N LEU A 150 -13.53 11.84 1.00
CA LEU A 150 -12.49 10.94 1.52
C LEU A 150 -12.30 9.69 0.65
N ARG A 151 -13.40 9.10 0.14
CA ARG A 151 -13.38 7.97 -0.80
C ARG A 151 -12.68 8.33 -2.12
N ALA A 152 -12.91 9.53 -2.66
CA ALA A 152 -12.22 10.03 -3.85
C ALA A 152 -10.72 10.34 -3.61
N ILE A 153 -10.37 10.92 -2.47
CA ILE A 153 -8.99 11.27 -2.10
C ILE A 153 -8.12 10.02 -1.85
N LEU A 154 -8.63 9.06 -1.08
CA LEU A 154 -7.86 7.89 -0.66
C LEU A 154 -7.80 6.80 -1.74
N TYR A 155 -8.88 6.62 -2.51
CA TYR A 155 -8.96 5.58 -3.55
C TYR A 155 -8.77 6.14 -4.98
N SER A 156 -8.11 7.30 -5.11
CA SER A 156 -7.70 7.86 -6.40
C SER A 156 -6.83 6.88 -7.18
N ASP A 157 -5.74 6.39 -6.57
CA ASP A 157 -4.71 5.57 -7.23
C ASP A 157 -4.66 4.11 -6.71
N ASP A 158 -5.47 3.76 -5.70
CA ASP A 158 -5.48 2.43 -5.04
C ASP A 158 -5.61 1.29 -6.08
N SER A 159 -4.57 0.45 -6.16
CA SER A 159 -4.46 -0.66 -7.12
C SER A 159 -5.54 -1.72 -6.94
N TYR A 160 -6.07 -1.87 -5.73
CA TYR A 160 -7.14 -2.81 -5.39
C TYR A 160 -8.54 -2.25 -5.67
N TYR A 161 -8.64 -0.94 -5.99
CA TYR A 161 -9.90 -0.24 -6.26
C TYR A 161 -10.05 0.12 -7.75
N ARG A 162 -9.60 -0.79 -8.63
CA ARG A 162 -9.67 -0.68 -10.09
C ARG A 162 -10.88 -1.42 -10.66
N LEU A 163 -11.92 -0.66 -10.99
CA LEU A 163 -13.09 -1.14 -11.74
C LEU A 163 -13.00 -0.70 -13.21
N ALA A 164 -13.45 -1.53 -14.13
CA ALA A 164 -13.64 -1.14 -15.52
C ALA A 164 -14.68 0.00 -15.61
N GLY A 165 -14.42 1.02 -16.43
CA GLY A 165 -15.38 2.12 -16.66
C GLY A 165 -15.67 2.96 -15.41
N TYR A 166 -14.77 3.02 -14.44
CA TYR A 166 -14.95 3.83 -13.23
C TYR A 166 -14.39 5.25 -13.44
N ARG A 167 -15.31 6.22 -13.54
CA ARG A 167 -14.97 7.62 -13.72
C ARG A 167 -14.54 8.25 -12.38
N LYS A 168 -13.40 8.92 -12.36
CA LYS A 168 -12.89 9.67 -11.20
C LYS A 168 -12.71 11.12 -11.62
N ILE A 169 -13.34 12.07 -10.93
CA ILE A 169 -13.17 13.52 -11.16
C ILE A 169 -12.64 14.20 -9.88
N ASP A 170 -12.11 15.41 -10.00
CA ASP A 170 -11.59 16.17 -8.86
C ASP A 170 -12.67 16.44 -7.78
N PRO A 171 -12.49 15.95 -6.53
CA PRO A 171 -13.45 16.17 -5.45
C PRO A 171 -13.45 17.60 -4.90
N ILE A 172 -12.36 18.36 -5.16
CA ILE A 172 -12.15 19.72 -4.65
C ILE A 172 -11.52 20.56 -5.77
N THR A 173 -12.36 21.28 -6.52
CA THR A 173 -11.96 22.02 -7.74
C THR A 173 -11.57 23.49 -7.50
N ASN A 174 -11.72 24.01 -6.29
CA ASN A 174 -11.42 25.40 -5.94
C ASN A 174 -11.32 25.62 -4.42
N LEU A 175 -10.78 26.76 -4.01
CA LEU A 175 -10.57 27.15 -2.60
C LEU A 175 -11.86 27.18 -1.75
N ALA A 176 -13.03 27.49 -2.33
CA ALA A 176 -14.31 27.41 -1.60
C ALA A 176 -14.83 25.96 -1.45
N GLY A 177 -14.35 25.03 -2.29
CA GLY A 177 -14.46 23.60 -2.05
C GLY A 177 -13.53 23.13 -0.91
N GLU A 178 -12.30 23.62 -0.89
CA GLU A 178 -11.31 23.30 0.16
C GLU A 178 -11.76 23.78 1.55
N GLN A 179 -12.32 25.00 1.64
CA GLN A 179 -12.91 25.50 2.88
C GLN A 179 -14.10 24.63 3.34
N ARG A 180 -15.02 24.24 2.44
CA ARG A 180 -16.15 23.34 2.78
C ARG A 180 -15.68 21.97 3.24
N PHE A 181 -14.61 21.44 2.66
CA PHE A 181 -13.98 20.19 3.10
C PHE A 181 -13.44 20.34 4.53
N LEU A 182 -12.67 21.40 4.82
CA LEU A 182 -12.15 21.68 6.16
C LEU A 182 -13.27 21.89 7.21
N GLU A 183 -14.35 22.58 6.86
CA GLU A 183 -15.53 22.77 7.73
C GLU A 183 -16.25 21.44 8.03
N ALA A 184 -16.41 20.56 7.03
CA ALA A 184 -16.98 19.23 7.23
C ALA A 184 -16.06 18.32 8.06
N VAL A 185 -14.75 18.38 7.81
CA VAL A 185 -13.71 17.68 8.56
C VAL A 185 -13.74 18.09 10.04
N GLU A 186 -13.76 19.39 10.37
CA GLU A 186 -13.78 19.84 11.77
C GLU A 186 -15.06 19.38 12.50
N ALA A 187 -16.21 19.46 11.82
CA ALA A 187 -17.50 19.06 12.38
C ALA A 187 -17.58 17.55 12.69
N LEU A 188 -16.97 16.70 11.84
CA LEU A 188 -17.04 15.24 11.94
C LEU A 188 -15.78 14.57 12.51
N PHE A 189 -14.70 15.32 12.79
CA PHE A 189 -13.40 14.83 13.27
C PHE A 189 -13.51 13.79 14.39
N TRP A 190 -14.30 14.09 15.43
CA TRP A 190 -14.48 13.25 16.63
C TRP A 190 -15.27 11.95 16.37
N ARG A 191 -15.78 11.76 15.15
CA ARG A 191 -16.37 10.52 14.62
C ARG A 191 -15.53 9.88 13.52
N GLY A 192 -14.37 10.43 13.15
CA GLY A 192 -13.51 9.91 12.06
C GLY A 192 -13.12 8.44 12.24
N TRP A 193 -12.94 7.99 13.48
CA TRP A 193 -12.69 6.58 13.83
C TRP A 193 -13.80 5.61 13.37
N GLN A 194 -15.03 6.07 13.16
CA GLN A 194 -16.16 5.25 12.69
C GLN A 194 -15.99 4.77 11.24
N LEU A 195 -15.12 5.45 10.48
CA LEU A 195 -14.86 5.18 9.06
C LEU A 195 -13.89 4.00 8.82
N GLY A 196 -13.18 3.53 9.85
CA GLY A 196 -12.05 2.62 9.70
C GLY A 196 -10.69 3.33 9.57
N SER A 197 -9.66 2.55 9.29
CA SER A 197 -8.25 2.94 9.32
C SER A 197 -7.42 2.10 8.34
N ASN A 198 -6.19 2.52 8.05
CA ASN A 198 -5.32 1.79 7.13
C ASN A 198 -5.00 0.37 7.67
N PRO A 199 -4.77 -0.66 6.82
CA PRO A 199 -4.65 -2.07 7.25
C PRO A 199 -3.44 -2.45 8.12
N GLU A 200 -2.64 -1.47 8.55
CA GLU A 200 -1.54 -1.63 9.51
C GLU A 200 -1.93 -1.21 10.95
N ILE A 201 -3.12 -0.61 11.12
CA ILE A 201 -3.71 -0.18 12.40
C ILE A 201 -4.68 -1.25 12.88
N GLN A 202 -4.57 -1.69 14.14
CA GLN A 202 -5.54 -2.64 14.72
C GLN A 202 -6.87 -1.97 15.03
N THR A 203 -6.82 -0.78 15.67
CA THR A 203 -8.01 -0.05 16.13
C THR A 203 -7.95 1.41 15.69
N ALA A 204 -8.96 1.87 14.94
CA ALA A 204 -9.03 3.25 14.49
C ALA A 204 -9.15 4.22 15.71
N THR A 205 -8.28 5.22 15.78
CA THR A 205 -8.24 6.22 16.88
C THR A 205 -8.70 7.60 16.40
N THR A 206 -8.64 8.63 17.26
CA THR A 206 -8.89 10.03 16.86
C THR A 206 -7.89 10.51 15.81
N VAL A 207 -6.65 10.00 15.83
CA VAL A 207 -5.58 10.38 14.88
C VAL A 207 -5.28 9.35 13.79
N HIS A 208 -5.55 8.06 14.02
CA HIS A 208 -5.34 7.00 13.03
C HIS A 208 -6.68 6.49 12.49
N ASN A 209 -7.22 7.18 11.47
CA ASN A 209 -8.45 6.80 10.78
C ASN A 209 -8.46 7.34 9.33
N HIS A 210 -9.45 6.97 8.51
CA HIS A 210 -9.50 7.45 7.13
C HIS A 210 -9.77 8.96 6.97
N LEU A 211 -10.43 9.62 7.92
CA LEU A 211 -10.62 11.08 7.86
C LEU A 211 -9.27 11.80 8.00
N THR A 212 -8.46 11.41 8.99
CA THR A 212 -7.13 12.01 9.19
C THR A 212 -6.16 11.62 8.09
N SER A 213 -6.17 10.36 7.64
CA SER A 213 -5.39 9.91 6.47
C SER A 213 -5.73 10.72 5.21
N GLY A 214 -7.02 10.99 4.93
CA GLY A 214 -7.44 11.76 3.77
C GLY A 214 -7.01 13.23 3.83
N VAL A 215 -7.11 13.87 5.01
CA VAL A 215 -6.60 15.23 5.23
C VAL A 215 -5.08 15.28 5.07
N MET A 216 -4.34 14.34 5.67
CA MET A 216 -2.88 14.29 5.55
C MET A 216 -2.42 13.99 4.13
N LYS A 217 -3.14 13.16 3.35
CA LYS A 217 -2.87 12.96 1.92
C LYS A 217 -3.08 14.27 1.15
N TYR A 218 -4.27 14.87 1.26
CA TYR A 218 -4.67 16.03 0.46
C TYR A 218 -3.82 17.30 0.70
N PHE A 219 -3.31 17.51 1.91
CA PHE A 219 -2.39 18.63 2.18
C PHE A 219 -0.91 18.24 2.08
N GLY A 220 -0.57 16.99 2.38
CA GLY A 220 0.81 16.50 2.36
C GLY A 220 1.38 16.30 0.95
N ASP A 221 0.62 15.69 0.05
CA ASP A 221 1.06 15.41 -1.34
C ASP A 221 1.09 16.67 -2.23
N SER A 222 0.69 17.83 -1.69
CA SER A 222 0.85 19.15 -2.29
C SER A 222 1.79 20.07 -1.51
N PHE A 223 2.38 19.59 -0.41
CA PHE A 223 3.23 20.33 0.54
C PHE A 223 2.56 21.57 1.19
N ARG A 224 1.24 21.71 1.04
CA ARG A 224 0.45 22.84 1.57
C ARG A 224 -0.06 22.54 2.97
N TYR A 225 0.84 22.38 3.93
CA TYR A 225 0.48 22.00 5.30
C TYR A 225 -0.25 23.12 6.08
N GLY A 226 -0.17 24.38 5.65
CA GLY A 226 -0.81 25.54 6.30
C GLY A 226 -2.27 25.32 6.77
N PRO A 227 -3.23 24.98 5.90
CA PRO A 227 -4.62 24.76 6.32
C PRO A 227 -4.80 23.57 7.29
N ALA A 228 -3.99 22.52 7.14
CA ALA A 228 -3.97 21.40 8.08
C ALA A 228 -3.40 21.81 9.45
N ILE A 229 -2.37 22.66 9.48
CA ILE A 229 -1.81 23.25 10.70
C ILE A 229 -2.88 24.07 11.44
N GLU A 230 -3.64 24.94 10.76
CA GLU A 230 -4.71 25.73 11.37
C GLU A 230 -5.83 24.85 11.96
N LEU A 231 -6.27 23.84 11.20
CA LEU A 231 -7.25 22.84 11.64
C LEU A 231 -6.76 22.10 12.89
N TYR A 232 -5.56 21.52 12.86
CA TYR A 232 -5.06 20.71 13.98
C TYR A 232 -4.72 21.58 15.21
N GLN A 233 -4.24 22.83 15.06
CA GLN A 233 -4.11 23.78 16.18
C GLN A 233 -5.44 24.11 16.88
N LYS A 234 -6.58 23.97 16.18
CA LYS A 234 -7.92 24.16 16.76
C LYS A 234 -8.37 22.91 17.52
N LEU A 235 -8.04 21.73 17.02
CA LEU A 235 -8.45 20.43 17.56
C LEU A 235 -7.57 19.94 18.72
N GLN A 236 -6.24 20.15 18.66
CA GLN A 236 -5.25 19.87 19.71
C GLN A 236 -5.64 20.45 21.08
N LYS A 237 -6.34 21.60 21.09
CA LYS A 237 -6.84 22.26 22.31
C LYS A 237 -7.92 21.45 23.05
N LYS A 238 -8.49 20.42 22.42
CA LYS A 238 -9.46 19.48 23.02
C LYS A 238 -8.79 18.13 23.37
N ASP A 239 -7.88 17.65 22.53
CA ASP A 239 -7.18 16.37 22.67
C ASP A 239 -5.70 16.52 22.28
N PRO A 240 -4.76 16.36 23.23
CA PRO A 240 -3.32 16.43 22.96
C PRO A 240 -2.80 15.40 21.94
N GLU A 241 -3.48 14.28 21.70
CA GLU A 241 -3.02 13.27 20.73
C GLU A 241 -3.03 13.84 19.29
N VAL A 242 -3.94 14.76 18.99
CA VAL A 242 -3.99 15.50 17.71
C VAL A 242 -2.72 16.35 17.49
N GLY A 243 -1.94 16.60 18.55
CA GLY A 243 -0.58 17.14 18.47
C GLY A 243 0.35 16.33 17.56
N ALA A 244 0.10 15.02 17.34
CA ALA A 244 0.86 14.20 16.42
C ALA A 244 0.66 14.64 14.96
N LEU A 245 -0.58 14.85 14.53
CA LEU A 245 -0.92 15.33 13.19
C LEU A 245 -0.45 16.79 12.98
N LEU A 246 -0.55 17.62 14.02
CA LEU A 246 -0.03 18.98 14.02
C LEU A 246 1.51 19.01 13.89
N ALA A 247 2.22 18.15 14.62
CA ALA A 247 3.67 18.06 14.55
C ALA A 247 4.16 17.51 13.21
N GLN A 248 3.49 16.49 12.64
CA GLN A 248 3.74 16.04 11.27
C GLN A 248 3.57 17.18 10.26
N SER A 249 2.48 17.96 10.40
CA SER A 249 2.20 19.09 9.50
C SER A 249 3.24 20.20 9.63
N PHE A 250 3.68 20.53 10.84
CA PHE A 250 4.79 21.47 11.05
C PHE A 250 6.13 20.95 10.48
N ILE A 251 6.45 19.66 10.60
CA ILE A 251 7.65 19.07 9.99
C ILE A 251 7.58 19.18 8.46
N GLY A 252 6.44 18.87 7.85
CA GLY A 252 6.23 19.00 6.40
C GLY A 252 6.36 20.43 5.87
N GLN A 253 5.99 21.42 6.70
CA GLN A 253 6.17 22.86 6.45
C GLN A 253 7.60 23.36 6.76
N ASN A 254 8.55 22.47 7.09
CA ASN A 254 9.91 22.76 7.55
C ASN A 254 10.00 23.56 8.88
N GLU A 255 8.92 23.63 9.66
CA GLU A 255 8.84 24.37 10.93
C GLU A 255 9.19 23.49 12.16
N GLU A 256 10.30 22.74 12.06
CA GLU A 256 10.72 21.70 13.01
C GLU A 256 10.71 22.15 14.49
N ILE A 257 11.14 23.39 14.75
CA ILE A 257 11.19 23.97 16.10
C ILE A 257 9.78 24.12 16.72
N LYS A 258 8.73 24.31 15.90
CA LYS A 258 7.34 24.32 16.37
C LYS A 258 6.84 22.90 16.62
N ALA A 259 7.16 21.95 15.72
CA ALA A 259 6.81 20.55 15.89
C ALA A 259 7.38 19.97 17.20
N VAL A 260 8.66 20.18 17.48
CA VAL A 260 9.32 19.69 18.71
C VAL A 260 8.71 20.33 19.98
N LYS A 261 8.27 21.59 19.93
CA LYS A 261 7.54 22.24 21.04
C LYS A 261 6.17 21.62 21.27
N VAL A 262 5.38 21.41 20.21
CA VAL A 262 4.07 20.72 20.27
C VAL A 262 4.23 19.34 20.89
N LEU A 263 5.15 18.52 20.36
CA LEU A 263 5.44 17.18 20.90
C LEU A 263 5.83 17.24 22.38
N ASN A 264 6.66 18.21 22.79
CA ASN A 264 7.08 18.36 24.18
C ASN A 264 5.95 18.80 25.12
N GLU A 265 5.04 19.66 24.67
CA GLU A 265 3.89 20.14 25.45
C GLU A 265 2.80 19.07 25.58
N ASP A 266 2.54 18.30 24.52
CA ASP A 266 1.50 17.26 24.53
C ASP A 266 1.97 15.94 25.14
N LEU A 267 3.23 15.51 24.96
CA LEU A 267 3.78 14.34 25.68
C LEU A 267 3.92 14.60 27.20
N LYS A 268 3.98 15.87 27.65
CA LYS A 268 3.85 16.20 29.08
C LYS A 268 2.43 15.98 29.62
N ARG A 269 1.42 15.95 28.76
CA ARG A 269 0.00 15.73 29.12
C ARG A 269 -0.39 14.27 28.93
N MET A 270 0.05 13.63 27.85
CA MET A 270 -0.22 12.24 27.52
C MET A 270 1.08 11.49 27.15
N PRO A 271 1.92 11.12 28.14
CA PRO A 271 3.22 10.49 27.88
C PRO A 271 3.14 9.17 27.12
N MET A 272 2.03 8.43 27.30
CA MET A 272 1.83 7.07 26.77
C MET A 272 1.26 7.06 25.33
N SER A 273 1.05 8.22 24.72
CA SER A 273 0.48 8.34 23.36
C SER A 273 1.50 7.89 22.32
N TYR A 274 1.35 6.65 21.82
CA TYR A 274 2.23 6.12 20.79
C TYR A 274 2.25 6.96 19.48
N PRO A 275 1.16 7.64 19.04
CA PRO A 275 1.22 8.53 17.87
C PRO A 275 2.17 9.72 18.08
N LEU A 276 2.12 10.39 19.23
CA LEU A 276 3.06 11.46 19.57
C LEU A 276 4.51 10.94 19.65
N LEU A 277 4.72 9.78 20.28
CA LEU A 277 6.03 9.14 20.37
C LEU A 277 6.57 8.76 18.99
N HIS A 278 5.75 8.25 18.07
CA HIS A 278 6.17 7.88 16.72
C HIS A 278 6.64 9.07 15.90
N VAL A 279 5.94 10.21 15.96
CA VAL A 279 6.37 11.43 15.27
C VAL A 279 7.69 11.95 15.84
N GLN A 280 7.90 11.85 17.16
CA GLN A 280 9.19 12.19 17.77
C GLN A 280 10.31 11.20 17.37
N VAL A 281 10.00 9.90 17.27
CA VAL A 281 10.94 8.86 16.80
C VAL A 281 11.37 9.12 15.36
N ASP A 282 10.43 9.33 14.43
CA ASP A 282 10.76 9.57 13.03
C ASP A 282 11.48 10.91 12.81
N TYR A 283 11.14 11.94 13.57
CA TYR A 283 11.93 13.18 13.61
C TYR A 283 13.38 12.91 14.07
N LEU A 284 13.60 12.19 15.17
CA LEU A 284 14.96 11.86 15.65
C LEU A 284 15.74 11.01 14.64
N ARG A 285 15.09 10.04 13.98
CA ARG A 285 15.69 9.24 12.90
C ARG A 285 16.13 10.11 11.72
N SER A 286 15.32 11.08 11.31
CA SER A 286 15.68 12.04 10.25
C SER A 286 16.90 12.91 10.57
N LYS A 287 17.26 13.02 11.86
CA LYS A 287 18.47 13.72 12.36
C LYS A 287 19.63 12.78 12.70
N GLY A 288 19.50 11.46 12.47
CA GLY A 288 20.51 10.45 12.83
C GLY A 288 20.56 10.07 14.31
N GLU A 289 19.64 10.57 15.14
CA GLU A 289 19.64 10.41 16.60
C GLU A 289 19.04 9.06 17.06
N TYR A 290 19.52 7.98 16.46
CA TYR A 290 18.93 6.64 16.57
C TYR A 290 18.93 6.09 18.00
N HIS A 291 19.92 6.44 18.83
CA HIS A 291 19.95 6.03 20.25
C HIS A 291 18.87 6.72 21.11
N MET A 292 18.43 7.93 20.75
CA MET A 292 17.28 8.56 21.39
C MET A 292 15.96 8.00 20.83
N ALA A 293 15.89 7.81 19.51
CA ALA A 293 14.77 7.16 18.84
C ALA A 293 14.49 5.76 19.44
N LEU A 294 15.53 4.97 19.74
CA LEU A 294 15.40 3.62 20.31
C LEU A 294 14.74 3.64 21.69
N LYS A 295 15.07 4.62 22.55
CA LYS A 295 14.47 4.74 23.88
C LYS A 295 12.97 5.02 23.80
N LEU A 296 12.57 5.92 22.89
CA LEU A 296 11.17 6.26 22.67
C LEU A 296 10.38 5.15 21.96
N ALA A 297 10.98 4.47 20.98
CA ALA A 297 10.34 3.34 20.29
C ALA A 297 10.13 2.13 21.23
N LYS A 298 11.11 1.83 22.11
CA LYS A 298 10.92 0.84 23.18
C LYS A 298 9.82 1.24 24.15
N PHE A 299 9.71 2.51 24.49
CA PHE A 299 8.64 3.02 25.34
C PHE A 299 7.27 2.91 24.66
N ALA A 300 7.15 3.29 23.38
CA ALA A 300 5.93 3.12 22.60
C ALA A 300 5.47 1.65 22.57
N VAL A 301 6.37 0.69 22.30
CA VAL A 301 6.06 -0.75 22.37
C VAL A 301 5.63 -1.19 23.78
N ASN A 302 6.33 -0.76 24.82
CA ASN A 302 5.97 -1.12 26.20
C ASN A 302 4.60 -0.56 26.65
N THR A 303 4.18 0.58 26.10
CA THR A 303 2.86 1.19 26.41
C THR A 303 1.73 0.61 25.55
N THR A 304 2.00 0.30 24.28
CA THR A 304 1.01 -0.21 23.32
C THR A 304 1.56 -1.43 22.57
N PRO A 305 1.70 -2.59 23.25
CA PRO A 305 2.30 -3.80 22.66
C PRO A 305 1.36 -4.56 21.71
N SER A 306 0.08 -4.22 21.66
CA SER A 306 -0.90 -4.84 20.77
C SER A 306 -0.92 -4.25 19.35
N GLU A 307 -0.42 -3.02 19.15
CA GLU A 307 -0.46 -2.36 17.84
C GLU A 307 0.78 -2.71 17.00
N PHE A 308 0.55 -3.13 15.76
CA PHE A 308 1.61 -3.56 14.83
C PHE A 308 2.64 -2.44 14.58
N LEU A 309 2.18 -1.19 14.45
CA LEU A 309 3.05 -0.06 14.14
C LEU A 309 4.13 0.21 15.19
N THR A 310 3.92 -0.10 16.48
CA THR A 310 4.94 0.16 17.51
C THR A 310 6.14 -0.78 17.33
N TRP A 311 5.87 -2.07 17.10
CA TRP A 311 6.87 -3.08 16.79
C TRP A 311 7.54 -2.86 15.43
N ALA A 312 6.78 -2.47 14.41
CA ALA A 312 7.33 -2.10 13.11
C ALA A 312 8.27 -0.89 13.23
N LYS A 313 7.89 0.16 13.99
CA LYS A 313 8.71 1.35 14.22
C LYS A 313 9.97 1.04 15.03
N LEU A 314 9.89 0.17 16.04
CA LEU A 314 11.06 -0.30 16.79
C LEU A 314 12.00 -1.15 15.92
N THR A 315 11.46 -1.98 15.01
CA THR A 315 12.23 -2.74 14.03
C THR A 315 12.95 -1.80 13.05
N GLU A 316 12.27 -0.77 12.54
CA GLU A 316 12.88 0.27 11.70
C GLU A 316 14.10 0.91 12.39
N VAL A 317 13.99 1.28 13.67
CA VAL A 317 15.09 1.87 14.45
C VAL A 317 16.24 0.89 14.71
N TYR A 318 15.96 -0.40 14.95
CA TYR A 318 17.04 -1.39 15.11
C TYR A 318 17.80 -1.66 13.80
N ILE A 319 17.12 -1.59 12.64
CA ILE A 319 17.79 -1.64 11.32
C ILE A 319 18.67 -0.40 11.13
N ASP A 320 18.21 0.79 11.54
CA ASP A 320 18.99 2.04 11.45
C ASP A 320 20.20 2.06 12.41
N LEU A 321 20.19 1.24 13.46
CA LEU A 321 21.30 1.04 14.41
C LEU A 321 22.23 -0.13 14.05
N GLU A 322 22.00 -0.82 12.94
CA GLU A 322 22.71 -2.05 12.54
C GLU A 322 22.61 -3.21 13.57
N ASP A 323 21.66 -3.14 14.51
CA ASP A 323 21.37 -4.20 15.48
C ASP A 323 20.40 -5.21 14.86
N TYR A 324 20.89 -5.90 13.83
CA TYR A 324 20.14 -6.83 13.00
C TYR A 324 19.51 -7.99 13.79
N LYS A 325 20.11 -8.36 14.93
CA LYS A 325 19.60 -9.40 15.83
C LYS A 325 18.36 -8.92 16.57
N ASN A 326 18.40 -7.75 17.19
CA ASN A 326 17.22 -7.21 17.86
C ASN A 326 16.16 -6.72 16.87
N ALA A 327 16.53 -6.25 15.67
CA ALA A 327 15.58 -6.01 14.58
C ALA A 327 14.78 -7.28 14.24
N LEU A 328 15.45 -8.40 14.00
CA LEU A 328 14.79 -9.65 13.64
C LEU A 328 13.94 -10.23 14.79
N LEU A 329 14.42 -10.15 16.03
CA LEU A 329 13.65 -10.52 17.23
C LEU A 329 12.41 -9.63 17.44
N THR A 330 12.50 -8.34 17.12
CA THR A 330 11.39 -7.38 17.21
C THR A 330 10.37 -7.65 16.12
N LEU A 331 10.81 -7.91 14.88
CA LEU A 331 9.94 -8.28 13.76
C LEU A 331 9.13 -9.55 14.07
N ASN A 332 9.77 -10.58 14.61
CA ASN A 332 9.08 -11.81 15.07
C ASN A 332 8.11 -11.59 16.24
N SER A 333 8.19 -10.43 16.91
CA SER A 333 7.29 -10.05 18.01
C SER A 333 6.14 -9.14 17.54
N CYS A 334 6.07 -8.78 16.25
CA CYS A 334 4.99 -8.00 15.68
C CYS A 334 3.63 -8.74 15.78
N PRO A 335 2.57 -8.12 16.33
CA PRO A 335 1.22 -8.64 16.21
C PRO A 335 0.73 -8.47 14.76
N MET A 336 0.14 -9.51 14.19
CA MET A 336 -0.24 -9.56 12.76
C MET A 336 -1.76 -9.60 12.59
N PHE A 337 -2.27 -8.87 11.59
CA PHE A 337 -3.72 -8.71 11.36
C PHE A 337 -4.12 -9.16 9.96
N THR A 338 -5.35 -9.67 9.82
CA THR A 338 -5.93 -10.00 8.53
C THR A 338 -6.29 -8.72 7.77
N TYR A 339 -5.74 -8.57 6.57
CA TYR A 339 -6.16 -7.52 5.63
C TYR A 339 -7.67 -7.61 5.36
N SER A 340 -8.35 -6.47 5.39
CA SER A 340 -9.75 -6.35 4.94
C SER A 340 -9.76 -5.85 3.50
N GLU A 341 -10.51 -6.51 2.63
CA GLU A 341 -10.70 -6.05 1.25
C GLU A 341 -11.54 -4.77 1.20
N ARG A 342 -11.28 -3.93 0.19
CA ARG A 342 -12.03 -2.68 -0.04
C ARG A 342 -13.51 -2.96 -0.29
N ASP A 343 -14.37 -2.14 0.31
CA ASP A 343 -15.81 -2.22 0.15
C ASP A 343 -16.24 -2.21 -1.33
N MET A 344 -16.72 -3.36 -1.79
CA MET A 344 -17.17 -3.60 -3.16
C MET A 344 -18.36 -4.56 -3.17
N HIS A 345 -19.17 -4.54 -4.23
CA HIS A 345 -20.31 -5.43 -4.39
C HIS A 345 -20.28 -6.13 -5.75
N ARG A 346 -20.67 -7.41 -5.79
CA ARG A 346 -20.80 -8.14 -7.05
C ARG A 346 -22.04 -7.67 -7.79
N MET A 347 -21.83 -7.02 -8.92
CA MET A 347 -22.92 -6.53 -9.78
C MET A 347 -23.38 -7.59 -10.78
N PRO A 348 -24.63 -7.51 -11.27
CA PRO A 348 -25.14 -8.36 -12.35
C PRO A 348 -24.28 -8.23 -13.63
N ALA A 349 -24.24 -9.31 -14.42
CA ALA A 349 -23.51 -9.31 -15.68
C ALA A 349 -24.24 -8.43 -16.72
N PRO A 350 -23.62 -7.35 -17.25
CA PRO A 350 -24.29 -6.43 -18.15
C PRO A 350 -24.55 -7.06 -19.52
N ILE A 351 -25.70 -6.77 -20.11
CA ILE A 351 -26.08 -7.28 -21.44
C ILE A 351 -25.24 -6.65 -22.57
N LYS A 352 -24.69 -5.46 -22.32
CA LYS A 352 -23.83 -4.67 -23.20
C LYS A 352 -22.96 -3.75 -22.36
N THR A 353 -21.71 -3.61 -22.75
CA THR A 353 -20.74 -2.67 -22.14
C THR A 353 -20.30 -1.67 -23.19
N HIS A 354 -20.21 -0.39 -22.80
CA HIS A 354 -19.77 0.72 -23.65
C HIS A 354 -18.61 1.43 -22.96
N LEU A 355 -17.43 1.41 -23.56
CA LEU A 355 -16.20 2.03 -23.03
C LEU A 355 -15.59 2.94 -24.11
N PRO A 356 -16.17 4.14 -24.33
CA PRO A 356 -15.79 5.03 -25.43
C PRO A 356 -14.35 5.54 -25.26
N ILE A 357 -13.68 5.80 -26.38
CA ILE A 357 -12.42 6.55 -26.40
C ILE A 357 -12.74 7.98 -26.78
N LYS A 358 -12.35 8.95 -25.95
CA LYS A 358 -12.43 10.38 -26.28
C LYS A 358 -11.64 10.62 -27.58
N ALA A 359 -12.28 11.19 -28.59
CA ALA A 359 -11.71 11.29 -29.94
C ALA A 359 -10.38 12.08 -29.96
N GLU A 360 -10.23 13.07 -29.09
CA GLU A 360 -9.01 13.88 -28.92
C GLU A 360 -7.82 13.05 -28.40
N ILE A 361 -8.07 11.97 -27.67
CA ILE A 361 -7.08 11.07 -27.09
C ILE A 361 -6.69 9.99 -28.10
N MET A 362 -7.68 9.43 -28.81
CA MET A 362 -7.45 8.51 -29.93
C MET A 362 -6.63 9.17 -31.05
N ASN A 363 -6.90 10.45 -31.35
CA ASN A 363 -6.18 11.23 -32.35
C ASN A 363 -4.85 11.83 -31.83
N SER A 364 -4.42 11.51 -30.60
CA SER A 364 -3.19 12.10 -30.03
C SER A 364 -1.89 11.47 -30.53
N GLY A 365 -1.92 10.23 -31.03
CA GLY A 365 -0.72 9.46 -31.35
C GLY A 365 0.18 9.09 -30.16
N ILE A 366 -0.18 9.50 -28.93
CA ILE A 366 0.61 9.22 -27.72
C ILE A 366 0.17 7.88 -27.07
N MET A 367 -1.06 7.44 -27.34
CA MET A 367 -1.46 6.06 -27.08
C MET A 367 -0.77 5.11 -28.06
N GLU A 368 0.09 4.22 -27.55
CA GLU A 368 0.36 2.95 -28.23
C GLU A 368 -0.91 2.07 -28.20
N GLU A 369 -1.08 1.20 -29.20
CA GLU A 369 -2.11 0.15 -29.13
C GLU A 369 -1.75 -0.89 -28.06
N ASP A 370 -2.75 -1.40 -27.34
CA ASP A 370 -2.53 -2.50 -26.38
C ASP A 370 -1.90 -3.70 -27.09
N ALA A 371 -0.65 -4.04 -26.75
CA ALA A 371 0.18 -5.02 -27.47
C ALA A 371 -0.43 -6.45 -27.44
N ALA A 372 -1.31 -6.73 -28.40
CA ALA A 372 -2.17 -7.91 -28.41
C ALA A 372 -1.43 -9.19 -28.84
N GLY A 373 -0.70 -9.81 -27.92
CA GLY A 373 -0.04 -11.09 -28.15
C GLY A 373 0.91 -11.50 -27.04
N ARG A 374 2.02 -12.14 -27.43
CA ARG A 374 3.02 -12.75 -26.54
C ARG A 374 3.63 -11.80 -25.50
N GLU A 375 3.60 -10.49 -25.74
CA GLU A 375 4.13 -9.50 -24.78
C GLU A 375 3.36 -9.46 -23.45
N ASN A 376 2.13 -10.00 -23.43
CA ASN A 376 1.30 -10.19 -22.24
C ASN A 376 1.42 -11.59 -21.61
N GLU A 377 2.24 -12.49 -22.17
CA GLU A 377 2.60 -13.77 -21.58
C GLU A 377 3.85 -13.61 -20.69
N ALA A 378 4.02 -14.47 -19.68
CA ALA A 378 5.20 -14.45 -18.81
C ALA A 378 5.49 -15.84 -18.21
N ASP A 379 6.75 -16.14 -17.88
CA ASP A 379 7.14 -17.37 -17.18
C ASP A 379 6.24 -17.62 -15.94
N PRO A 380 5.53 -18.77 -15.86
CA PRO A 380 4.69 -19.12 -14.72
C PRO A 380 5.40 -19.12 -13.36
N ASN A 381 6.73 -19.23 -13.30
CA ASN A 381 7.50 -19.12 -12.05
C ASN A 381 7.60 -17.67 -11.58
N LEU A 382 7.80 -16.73 -12.50
CA LEU A 382 7.86 -15.29 -12.23
C LEU A 382 6.46 -14.74 -11.92
N ALA A 383 5.45 -15.12 -12.70
CA ALA A 383 4.05 -14.73 -12.52
C ALA A 383 3.39 -15.34 -11.27
N ARG A 384 4.00 -16.33 -10.62
CA ARG A 384 3.54 -16.96 -9.37
C ARG A 384 4.44 -16.68 -8.16
N LEU A 385 5.31 -15.67 -8.24
CA LEU A 385 6.03 -15.20 -7.06
C LEU A 385 5.03 -14.87 -5.92
N PRO A 386 5.28 -15.28 -4.67
CA PRO A 386 4.32 -15.11 -3.59
C PRO A 386 4.33 -13.70 -2.97
N ALA A 387 5.40 -12.92 -3.14
CA ALA A 387 5.53 -11.58 -2.53
C ALA A 387 4.43 -10.57 -2.98
N PRO A 388 4.03 -10.49 -4.26
CA PRO A 388 2.91 -9.64 -4.71
C PRO A 388 1.54 -9.98 -4.09
N ALA A 389 1.37 -11.14 -3.47
CA ALA A 389 0.13 -11.55 -2.81
C ALA A 389 0.10 -11.25 -1.29
N LEU A 390 1.13 -10.56 -0.77
CA LEU A 390 1.16 -10.09 0.62
C LEU A 390 0.39 -8.78 0.78
N HIS A 391 -0.37 -8.65 1.88
CA HIS A 391 -1.23 -7.50 2.15
C HIS A 391 -1.12 -7.08 3.62
N GLY A 392 -1.46 -5.82 3.93
CA GLY A 392 -1.48 -5.28 5.30
C GLY A 392 -0.18 -5.48 6.06
N THR A 393 -0.26 -5.91 7.33
CA THR A 393 0.91 -6.11 8.20
C THR A 393 1.93 -7.08 7.60
N PHE A 394 1.51 -8.08 6.81
CA PHE A 394 2.42 -9.03 6.15
C PHE A 394 3.26 -8.38 5.05
N ALA A 395 2.68 -7.47 4.26
CA ALA A 395 3.41 -6.71 3.24
C ALA A 395 4.45 -5.76 3.89
N LYS A 396 4.04 -5.04 4.94
CA LYS A 396 4.91 -4.13 5.68
C LYS A 396 6.03 -4.88 6.42
N ALA A 397 5.73 -6.03 7.02
CA ALA A 397 6.72 -6.91 7.64
C ALA A 397 7.71 -7.49 6.60
N TYR A 398 7.24 -7.84 5.40
CA TYR A 398 8.10 -8.27 4.30
C TYR A 398 9.04 -7.16 3.83
N ALA A 399 8.54 -5.92 3.68
CA ALA A 399 9.37 -4.77 3.33
C ALA A 399 10.47 -4.48 4.38
N LEU A 400 10.21 -4.74 5.67
CA LEU A 400 11.24 -4.69 6.72
C LEU A 400 12.26 -5.84 6.59
N LEU A 401 11.83 -7.03 6.19
CA LEU A 401 12.71 -8.17 5.95
C LEU A 401 13.57 -8.00 4.69
N THR A 402 13.04 -7.44 3.59
CA THR A 402 13.85 -7.11 2.40
C THR A 402 14.83 -5.96 2.70
N ARG A 403 14.41 -4.95 3.47
CA ARG A 403 15.31 -3.88 3.96
C ARG A 403 16.45 -4.46 4.79
N LEU A 404 16.16 -5.40 5.69
CA LEU A 404 17.18 -6.11 6.47
C LEU A 404 18.13 -6.91 5.57
N ALA A 405 17.59 -7.69 4.62
CA ALA A 405 18.39 -8.45 3.66
C ALA A 405 19.29 -7.57 2.79
N SER A 406 18.83 -6.38 2.38
CA SER A 406 19.62 -5.42 1.60
C SER A 406 20.86 -4.88 2.33
N LYS A 407 20.89 -4.99 3.67
CA LYS A 407 21.99 -4.49 4.52
C LYS A 407 23.05 -5.53 4.87
N ILE A 408 22.66 -6.79 5.05
CA ILE A 408 23.58 -7.88 5.46
C ILE A 408 23.73 -9.01 4.44
N GLY A 409 22.91 -9.04 3.39
CA GLY A 409 22.87 -10.16 2.46
C GLY A 409 22.18 -11.40 3.03
N TRP A 410 22.01 -12.41 2.17
CA TRP A 410 21.23 -13.62 2.49
C TRP A 410 21.89 -14.49 3.57
N ASP A 411 23.18 -14.81 3.41
CA ASP A 411 23.87 -15.78 4.26
C ASP A 411 24.03 -15.26 5.70
N ASP A 412 24.31 -13.98 5.88
CA ASP A 412 24.39 -13.38 7.23
C ASP A 412 23.01 -13.15 7.85
N LEU A 413 21.95 -12.99 7.05
CA LEU A 413 20.57 -13.05 7.52
C LEU A 413 20.18 -14.45 8.01
N LEU A 414 20.62 -15.52 7.32
CA LEU A 414 20.45 -16.91 7.79
C LEU A 414 21.29 -17.20 9.05
N LYS A 415 22.51 -16.65 9.16
CA LYS A 415 23.32 -16.71 10.40
C LYS A 415 22.65 -15.93 11.54
N CYS A 416 21.98 -14.81 11.28
CA CYS A 416 21.19 -14.09 12.28
C CYS A 416 19.97 -14.92 12.73
N ARG A 417 19.17 -15.43 11.79
CA ARG A 417 18.02 -16.34 12.03
C ARG A 417 18.43 -17.51 12.92
N SER A 418 19.46 -18.27 12.52
CA SER A 418 19.93 -19.45 13.24
C SER A 418 20.61 -19.14 14.59
N GLN A 419 21.04 -17.90 14.84
CA GLN A 419 21.52 -17.48 16.16
C GLN A 419 20.38 -17.11 17.11
N VAL A 420 19.34 -16.41 16.64
CA VAL A 420 18.26 -15.90 17.51
C VAL A 420 17.07 -16.86 17.66
N PHE A 421 16.84 -17.76 16.69
CA PHE A 421 15.66 -18.63 16.66
C PHE A 421 15.92 -20.14 16.80
N VAL A 422 14.82 -20.83 17.11
CA VAL A 422 14.55 -22.27 17.02
C VAL A 422 13.35 -22.44 16.08
N MET A 423 13.36 -23.48 15.26
CA MET A 423 12.18 -23.87 14.46
C MET A 423 11.23 -24.72 15.30
N GLU A 424 9.92 -24.67 15.01
CA GLU A 424 8.92 -25.39 15.82
C GLU A 424 9.18 -26.91 15.85
N GLU A 425 9.62 -27.47 14.73
CA GLU A 425 9.91 -28.91 14.61
C GLU A 425 11.17 -29.32 15.40
N GLU A 426 12.21 -28.46 15.45
CA GLU A 426 13.38 -28.68 16.31
C GLU A 426 12.98 -28.70 17.80
N TYR A 427 12.15 -27.73 18.20
CA TYR A 427 11.63 -27.62 19.57
C TYR A 427 10.75 -28.83 19.96
N ARG A 428 9.86 -29.27 19.05
CA ARG A 428 9.05 -30.49 19.22
C ARG A 428 9.92 -31.74 19.34
N MET A 429 10.91 -31.92 18.45
CA MET A 429 11.83 -33.06 18.50
C MET A 429 12.68 -33.07 19.77
N GLN A 430 13.14 -31.91 20.26
CA GLN A 430 13.83 -31.84 21.54
C GLN A 430 12.89 -32.22 22.69
N LYS A 431 11.69 -31.63 22.75
CA LYS A 431 10.74 -31.94 23.83
C LYS A 431 10.40 -33.43 23.87
N ALA A 432 10.18 -34.07 22.72
CA ALA A 432 10.00 -35.51 22.63
C ALA A 432 11.22 -36.31 23.14
N LYS A 433 12.46 -35.87 22.83
CA LYS A 433 13.70 -36.48 23.35
C LYS A 433 13.85 -36.29 24.86
N GLU A 434 13.54 -35.11 25.39
CA GLU A 434 13.58 -34.86 26.83
C GLU A 434 12.53 -35.66 27.60
N ASP A 435 11.31 -35.74 27.09
CA ASP A 435 10.24 -36.51 27.73
C ASP A 435 10.54 -38.03 27.65
N THR A 436 11.20 -38.48 26.57
CA THR A 436 11.79 -39.82 26.49
C THR A 436 12.88 -40.03 27.55
N GLN A 437 13.83 -39.10 27.71
CA GLN A 437 14.90 -39.18 28.72
C GLN A 437 14.37 -39.13 30.16
N LYS A 438 13.34 -38.32 30.44
CA LYS A 438 12.64 -38.32 31.74
C LYS A 438 12.00 -39.70 31.99
N SER A 439 11.31 -40.26 30.98
CA SER A 439 10.69 -41.59 31.09
C SER A 439 11.69 -42.73 31.34
N SER A 440 12.87 -42.71 30.71
CA SER A 440 13.91 -43.72 30.95
C SER A 440 14.63 -43.54 32.29
N THR A 441 14.72 -42.30 32.80
CA THR A 441 15.25 -42.04 34.15
C THR A 441 14.33 -42.64 35.23
N SER A 442 13.00 -42.50 35.07
CA SER A 442 12.03 -43.06 36.02
C SER A 442 11.94 -44.60 36.08
N VAL A 443 12.57 -45.32 35.14
CA VAL A 443 12.65 -46.80 35.18
C VAL A 443 13.80 -47.29 36.08
N ASN A 444 14.93 -46.57 36.11
CA ASN A 444 16.13 -47.00 36.84
C ASN A 444 16.03 -46.88 38.37
N GLU A 445 15.05 -46.16 38.92
CA GLU A 445 14.86 -46.02 40.37
C GLU A 445 13.96 -47.11 40.99
N GLN A 446 13.36 -48.01 40.19
CA GLN A 446 12.43 -49.03 40.71
C GLN A 446 13.01 -50.47 40.80
N GLU A 447 14.22 -50.73 40.30
CA GLU A 447 14.80 -52.10 40.28
C GLU A 447 15.62 -52.51 41.53
N GLN A 448 15.62 -51.73 42.63
CA GLN A 448 16.39 -52.07 43.85
C GLN A 448 15.60 -52.41 45.13
N GLU A 449 14.28 -52.18 45.22
CA GLU A 449 13.49 -52.57 46.41
C GLU A 449 12.21 -53.36 46.07
N GLN A 450 12.39 -54.63 45.68
CA GLN A 450 11.33 -55.64 45.86
C GLN A 450 11.88 -56.94 46.46
N HIS A 451 11.62 -57.13 47.75
CA HIS A 451 11.68 -58.46 48.37
C HIS A 451 10.52 -58.62 49.37
N SER A 452 9.82 -59.76 49.26
CA SER A 452 8.76 -60.28 50.15
C SER A 452 7.32 -59.71 50.04
N ARG A 453 6.48 -60.52 49.36
CA ARG A 453 5.36 -61.32 49.93
C ARG A 453 3.89 -60.88 49.74
N ASP A 454 3.21 -61.83 49.07
CA ASP A 454 1.95 -62.49 49.43
C ASP A 454 0.58 -61.86 49.03
N GLU A 455 -0.08 -62.60 48.13
CA GLU A 455 -1.51 -62.67 47.78
C GLU A 455 -2.42 -63.15 48.96
N PRO A 456 -3.77 -63.26 48.85
CA PRO A 456 -4.62 -63.13 47.64
C PRO A 456 -5.91 -62.25 47.72
N THR A 457 -6.46 -62.06 46.52
CA THR A 457 -7.84 -61.87 46.01
C THR A 457 -9.05 -62.46 46.82
N PRO A 458 -10.34 -62.30 46.40
CA PRO A 458 -10.94 -61.54 45.28
C PRO A 458 -12.19 -60.67 45.61
N SER A 459 -12.63 -59.80 44.68
CA SER A 459 -14.01 -59.81 44.14
C SER A 459 -14.27 -58.80 43.00
N SER A 460 -15.13 -59.21 42.07
CA SER A 460 -15.77 -58.41 41.00
C SER A 460 -17.22 -58.96 40.84
N PRO A 461 -18.08 -58.47 39.92
CA PRO A 461 -18.10 -57.19 39.20
C PRO A 461 -19.48 -56.47 39.30
N ALA A 462 -19.62 -55.26 38.74
CA ALA A 462 -20.91 -54.72 38.25
C ALA A 462 -20.68 -53.59 37.23
N SER A 463 -21.64 -53.37 36.32
CA SER A 463 -21.51 -52.50 35.14
C SER A 463 -22.72 -51.60 34.89
N ALA A 464 -22.50 -50.30 34.70
CA ALA A 464 -23.34 -49.30 33.98
C ALA A 464 -22.47 -48.02 33.84
N GLN A 465 -22.44 -47.17 32.79
CA GLN A 465 -23.48 -46.57 31.92
C GLN A 465 -24.57 -45.82 32.73
N GLU A 466 -24.91 -44.55 32.43
CA GLU A 466 -24.42 -43.59 31.44
C GLU A 466 -24.90 -42.18 31.84
N ASN A 467 -24.08 -41.13 31.65
CA ASN A 467 -24.45 -39.70 31.68
C ASN A 467 -25.06 -39.17 33.02
N ASP A 468 -25.30 -37.87 33.27
CA ASP A 468 -25.07 -36.66 32.45
C ASP A 468 -24.74 -35.41 33.31
N GLU A 469 -24.24 -34.37 32.62
CA GLU A 469 -24.35 -32.91 32.84
C GLU A 469 -24.45 -32.19 34.22
N GLN A 470 -23.70 -31.07 34.27
CA GLN A 470 -24.00 -29.74 34.85
C GLN A 470 -23.77 -29.37 36.34
N LYS A 471 -22.92 -28.33 36.48
CA LYS A 471 -22.99 -27.12 37.36
C LYS A 471 -22.89 -27.23 38.89
N GLU A 472 -21.93 -26.46 39.42
CA GLU A 472 -22.02 -25.36 40.43
C GLU A 472 -20.55 -24.95 40.71
N GLN A 473 -20.06 -23.70 40.64
CA GLN A 473 -20.54 -22.34 40.94
C GLN A 473 -20.60 -21.99 42.46
N THR A 474 -19.61 -21.20 42.88
CA THR A 474 -19.54 -20.32 44.07
C THR A 474 -19.77 -20.90 45.49
N THR A 475 -18.71 -20.83 46.31
CA THR A 475 -18.62 -19.99 47.53
C THR A 475 -17.15 -20.05 48.01
N GLU A 476 -16.38 -18.96 48.13
CA GLU A 476 -16.42 -17.79 49.05
C GLU A 476 -15.58 -17.96 50.33
N THR A 477 -14.89 -16.87 50.72
CA THR A 477 -14.35 -16.55 52.07
C THR A 477 -13.19 -17.39 52.64
N SER A 478 -12.24 -16.84 53.43
CA SER A 478 -11.95 -15.43 53.83
C SER A 478 -10.60 -15.31 54.57
N ALA A 479 -10.08 -14.07 54.72
CA ALA A 479 -9.06 -13.60 55.68
C ALA A 479 -7.61 -14.10 55.41
N ALA A 480 -6.61 -13.22 55.22
CA ALA A 480 -5.90 -12.37 56.21
C ALA A 480 -4.98 -13.22 57.14
N ASP A 481 -3.72 -12.85 57.40
CA ASP A 481 -3.26 -11.51 57.80
C ASP A 481 -1.81 -11.17 57.36
N GLU A 482 -1.37 -9.92 57.60
CA GLU A 482 0.03 -9.44 57.46
C GLU A 482 0.80 -9.66 58.79
N PRO A 483 2.16 -9.79 58.80
CA PRO A 483 2.97 -8.58 59.06
C PRO A 483 4.46 -8.56 58.57
N LYS A 484 4.97 -7.33 58.37
CA LYS A 484 6.26 -6.71 58.86
C LYS A 484 7.33 -7.61 59.52
N ASN A 485 8.65 -7.34 59.44
CA ASN A 485 9.43 -6.16 58.97
C ASN A 485 10.84 -6.62 58.41
N GLU A 486 12.02 -5.94 58.42
CA GLU A 486 12.58 -4.74 59.09
C GLU A 486 13.69 -4.03 58.24
N GLU A 487 14.92 -3.80 58.76
CA GLU A 487 16.00 -2.91 58.22
C GLU A 487 17.39 -3.67 58.13
N ALA A 488 18.60 -3.14 57.83
CA ALA A 488 19.18 -1.77 57.73
C ALA A 488 20.55 -1.68 56.96
N ASP A 489 20.99 -0.46 56.60
CA ASP A 489 22.36 0.15 56.50
C ASP A 489 23.59 -0.65 55.94
N ASN A 490 24.47 -0.13 55.04
CA ASN A 490 25.35 1.09 55.09
C ASN A 490 25.89 1.47 53.67
N LYS A 491 26.24 2.73 53.31
CA LYS A 491 27.51 3.53 53.49
C LYS A 491 28.82 2.84 53.02
N ASN A 492 29.84 3.45 52.38
CA ASN A 492 30.19 4.80 51.84
C ASN A 492 31.31 4.59 50.73
N GLU A 493 32.16 5.46 50.16
CA GLU A 493 32.62 6.90 50.21
C GLU A 493 33.31 7.20 48.82
N GLU A 494 33.11 8.31 48.09
CA GLU A 494 33.76 9.66 48.08
C GLU A 494 35.17 9.81 47.37
N ALA A 495 35.65 11.06 47.16
CA ALA A 495 36.83 11.56 46.37
C ALA A 495 36.66 11.67 44.81
N LYS A 496 36.97 12.78 44.07
CA LYS A 496 38.10 13.78 43.97
C LYS A 496 39.28 13.29 43.10
N GLU A 497 40.04 14.07 42.31
CA GLU A 497 40.05 15.48 41.79
C GLU A 497 40.94 15.51 40.49
N ASP A 498 40.84 16.45 39.54
CA ASP A 498 41.76 17.58 39.24
C ASP A 498 41.40 18.13 37.82
N GLU A 499 41.38 19.44 37.49
CA GLU A 499 42.46 20.36 37.00
C GLU A 499 43.16 19.94 35.66
N GLN A 500 43.53 20.80 34.69
CA GLN A 500 43.45 22.28 34.49
C GLN A 500 43.73 22.66 32.99
N SER A 501 43.32 23.86 32.54
CA SER A 501 43.87 24.64 31.37
C SER A 501 43.72 24.05 29.93
N GLU A 502 43.91 24.76 28.80
CA GLU A 502 44.25 26.18 28.50
C GLU A 502 43.61 26.67 27.16
N ASN A 503 43.89 27.92 26.71
CA ASN A 503 43.28 28.59 25.53
C ASN A 503 44.03 28.35 24.20
N GLY A 504 43.39 28.58 23.04
CA GLY A 504 44.12 28.77 21.76
C GLY A 504 43.31 28.88 20.45
N GLU A 505 42.95 30.10 20.05
CA GLU A 505 42.87 30.53 18.63
C GLU A 505 44.20 31.26 18.26
N PRO A 506 44.53 31.68 17.01
CA PRO A 506 43.72 31.69 15.77
C PRO A 506 44.46 31.32 14.44
N SER A 507 43.74 31.51 13.32
CA SER A 507 44.18 32.12 12.04
C SER A 507 44.96 31.36 10.94
N GLU A 508 44.46 31.60 9.71
CA GLU A 508 45.14 31.83 8.43
C GLU A 508 45.82 30.71 7.60
N ALA A 509 45.18 30.45 6.44
CA ALA A 509 45.77 30.47 5.08
C ALA A 509 46.77 29.33 4.69
N THR A 510 47.05 29.04 3.42
CA THR A 510 46.78 29.75 2.14
C THR A 510 46.80 28.73 0.96
N LYS A 511 46.39 29.18 -0.24
CA LYS A 511 46.80 28.67 -1.59
C LYS A 511 46.18 27.37 -2.12
N GLU A 512 46.12 27.13 -3.44
CA GLU A 512 45.96 27.94 -4.68
C GLU A 512 46.14 26.95 -5.84
N ALA A 513 45.17 26.81 -6.74
CA ALA A 513 45.33 26.10 -8.03
C ALA A 513 44.20 26.46 -9.02
N THR A 514 44.32 27.61 -9.69
CA THR A 514 43.72 27.83 -11.02
C THR A 514 44.52 26.99 -12.06
N GLU A 515 44.07 26.65 -13.27
CA GLU A 515 43.39 27.38 -14.37
C GLU A 515 42.61 26.33 -15.23
N THR A 516 41.33 26.49 -15.61
CA THR A 516 40.74 27.24 -16.76
C THR A 516 41.23 26.87 -18.17
N SER A 517 40.44 26.05 -18.89
CA SER A 517 40.10 26.16 -20.34
C SER A 517 39.22 24.93 -20.71
N ASP A 518 37.94 25.04 -21.07
CA ASP A 518 37.26 25.69 -22.22
C ASP A 518 37.06 24.78 -23.44
N GLU A 519 35.92 25.01 -24.12
CA GLU A 519 35.48 24.51 -25.44
C GLU A 519 35.46 22.98 -25.70
N LEU A 520 34.25 22.43 -25.85
CA LEU A 520 33.70 22.12 -27.19
C LEU A 520 32.17 21.93 -27.13
N ALA A 521 31.50 22.10 -28.27
CA ALA A 521 30.04 22.07 -28.42
C ALA A 521 29.57 20.93 -29.36
N ASP A 522 28.26 20.87 -29.59
CA ASP A 522 27.51 19.89 -30.41
C ASP A 522 27.49 18.45 -29.84
N GLN A 523 26.42 17.66 -29.99
CA GLN A 523 25.19 17.81 -30.77
C GLN A 523 23.91 17.78 -29.89
N MET A 524 22.82 18.37 -30.42
CA MET A 524 21.45 18.11 -29.98
C MET A 524 20.77 17.16 -30.96
N ASP A 525 20.07 16.14 -30.47
CA ASP A 525 19.04 15.43 -31.23
C ASP A 525 17.65 15.76 -30.65
N THR A 526 16.83 16.45 -31.44
CA THR A 526 15.40 16.62 -31.17
C THR A 526 14.65 15.43 -31.75
N VAL A 527 14.07 14.59 -30.90
CA VAL A 527 13.22 13.47 -31.33
C VAL A 527 11.95 14.04 -31.97
N ASP A 528 11.89 13.98 -33.30
CA ASP A 528 10.71 14.35 -34.07
C ASP A 528 9.69 13.20 -34.07
N LEU A 529 8.40 13.53 -33.99
CA LEU A 529 7.31 12.56 -33.97
C LEU A 529 6.49 12.73 -35.25
N ASN A 530 6.30 11.61 -35.97
CA ASN A 530 5.61 11.42 -37.26
C ASN A 530 6.50 11.55 -38.53
N ALA A 531 6.93 10.40 -39.06
CA ALA A 531 7.32 10.22 -40.47
C ALA A 531 6.96 8.79 -40.93
N ASP A 532 6.42 8.66 -42.14
CA ASP A 532 5.65 7.48 -42.60
C ASP A 532 6.45 6.33 -43.25
N GLU A 533 5.73 5.24 -43.49
CA GLU A 533 6.15 4.07 -44.28
C GLU A 533 6.70 4.40 -45.68
N SER A 534 7.73 3.66 -46.09
CA SER A 534 7.85 3.19 -47.48
C SER A 534 8.59 1.86 -47.51
N GLY A 535 7.90 0.76 -47.82
CA GLY A 535 8.41 -0.60 -47.62
C GLY A 535 9.01 -1.27 -48.86
N GLU A 536 9.68 -2.40 -48.63
CA GLU A 536 10.03 -3.39 -49.67
C GLU A 536 9.35 -4.73 -49.37
N GLN A 537 8.82 -5.39 -50.40
CA GLN A 537 8.29 -6.76 -50.29
C GLN A 537 9.43 -7.76 -50.54
N GLN A 538 9.79 -8.56 -49.53
CA GLN A 538 10.51 -9.81 -49.75
C GLN A 538 9.86 -10.97 -49.00
N THR A 539 9.57 -12.04 -49.73
CA THR A 539 8.96 -13.27 -49.25
C THR A 539 10.02 -14.33 -48.94
N THR A 540 10.18 -14.74 -47.68
CA THR A 540 10.82 -16.01 -47.34
C THR A 540 10.30 -16.58 -46.01
N GLU A 541 9.66 -17.75 -46.14
CA GLU A 541 9.70 -18.95 -45.28
C GLU A 541 9.83 -18.80 -43.74
N GLU A 542 8.87 -19.39 -43.02
CA GLU A 542 8.84 -19.50 -41.56
C GLU A 542 9.84 -20.56 -41.03
N GLU A 543 11.05 -20.16 -40.63
CA GLU A 543 11.88 -21.03 -39.78
C GLU A 543 11.48 -20.93 -38.30
N ASN A 544 10.87 -22.00 -37.78
CA ASN A 544 10.44 -22.13 -36.39
C ASN A 544 11.63 -22.46 -35.46
N GLN A 545 12.56 -21.51 -35.31
CA GLN A 545 13.75 -21.67 -34.46
C GLN A 545 13.39 -21.57 -32.97
N GLN A 546 13.20 -22.73 -32.33
CA GLN A 546 13.22 -22.83 -30.87
C GLN A 546 14.61 -22.44 -30.35
N GLN A 547 14.68 -21.41 -29.49
CA GLN A 547 15.94 -21.02 -28.84
C GLN A 547 16.50 -22.20 -28.02
N PRO A 548 17.81 -22.49 -28.09
CA PRO A 548 18.41 -23.53 -27.27
C PRO A 548 18.32 -23.15 -25.80
N LYS A 549 17.68 -24.00 -24.98
CA LYS A 549 17.55 -23.78 -23.54
C LYS A 549 18.89 -24.03 -22.85
N VAL A 550 19.70 -22.99 -22.72
CA VAL A 550 21.05 -23.07 -22.13
C VAL A 550 20.96 -23.36 -20.63
N GLU A 551 21.64 -24.41 -20.18
CA GLU A 551 21.74 -24.75 -18.75
C GLU A 551 22.78 -23.85 -18.06
N VAL A 552 22.30 -22.76 -17.45
CA VAL A 552 23.13 -21.84 -16.68
C VAL A 552 23.35 -22.38 -15.26
N HIS A 553 24.52 -22.99 -15.03
CA HIS A 553 24.97 -23.34 -13.68
C HIS A 553 25.21 -22.07 -12.85
N HIS A 554 24.37 -21.88 -11.84
CA HIS A 554 24.46 -20.81 -10.85
C HIS A 554 24.90 -21.40 -9.50
N THR A 555 25.53 -20.58 -8.65
CA THR A 555 25.79 -20.94 -7.25
C THR A 555 24.45 -21.08 -6.52
N PRO A 556 24.10 -22.22 -5.91
CA PRO A 556 22.82 -22.37 -5.24
C PRO A 556 22.76 -21.47 -3.99
N LEU A 557 21.71 -20.65 -3.89
CA LEU A 557 21.34 -20.01 -2.63
C LEU A 557 20.90 -21.08 -1.62
N GLU A 558 21.34 -20.99 -0.38
CA GLU A 558 20.89 -21.91 0.67
C GLU A 558 19.38 -21.68 0.94
N ARG A 559 18.59 -22.73 0.71
CA ARG A 559 17.13 -22.71 0.94
C ARG A 559 16.85 -22.85 2.44
N PRO A 560 16.01 -22.00 3.06
CA PRO A 560 15.67 -22.15 4.47
C PRO A 560 14.93 -23.47 4.71
N THR A 561 15.24 -24.14 5.82
CA THR A 561 14.44 -25.25 6.31
C THR A 561 13.14 -24.72 6.92
N GLN A 562 12.00 -25.07 6.32
CA GLN A 562 10.69 -24.72 6.89
C GLN A 562 10.37 -25.61 8.09
N ALA A 563 9.69 -25.06 9.09
CA ALA A 563 9.17 -25.86 10.21
C ALA A 563 8.08 -26.89 9.82
N ALA A 564 7.61 -26.89 8.57
CA ALA A 564 6.58 -27.78 8.05
C ALA A 564 7.08 -28.80 7.00
N GLU A 565 8.38 -28.84 6.70
CA GLU A 565 8.93 -29.78 5.72
C GLU A 565 9.27 -31.13 6.35
N ASP A 566 8.41 -32.11 6.07
CA ASP A 566 8.55 -33.52 6.44
C ASP A 566 9.83 -34.12 5.80
N PRO A 567 10.84 -34.55 6.60
CA PRO A 567 12.16 -34.92 6.10
C PRO A 567 12.18 -36.22 5.26
N SER A 568 11.01 -36.85 5.05
CA SER A 568 10.83 -38.10 4.32
C SER A 568 10.79 -37.97 2.78
N LYS A 569 10.98 -36.76 2.21
CA LYS A 569 10.75 -36.49 0.76
C LYS A 569 11.94 -35.97 -0.05
N THR A 570 13.13 -35.82 0.55
CA THR A 570 14.24 -35.07 -0.07
C THR A 570 15.41 -35.97 -0.53
N GLU A 571 15.15 -37.07 -1.24
CA GLU A 571 16.23 -37.90 -1.79
C GLU A 571 15.86 -38.62 -3.11
N ALA A 572 16.05 -37.95 -4.25
CA ALA A 572 15.93 -38.58 -5.59
C ALA A 572 16.55 -37.74 -6.75
N THR A 573 17.88 -37.54 -6.79
CA THR A 573 18.73 -37.61 -8.03
C THR A 573 20.16 -37.07 -7.82
N SER A 574 21.16 -37.95 -7.71
CA SER A 574 22.46 -37.89 -8.42
C SER A 574 23.41 -39.00 -7.92
N THR A 575 23.99 -39.81 -8.81
CA THR A 575 24.89 -40.92 -8.44
C THR A 575 26.34 -40.73 -8.89
N SER A 576 27.29 -40.72 -7.95
CA SER A 576 28.69 -41.09 -8.16
C SER A 576 29.34 -41.44 -6.80
N ASN A 577 30.45 -42.19 -6.82
CA ASN A 577 30.93 -42.98 -5.68
C ASN A 577 32.07 -42.33 -4.84
N ASP A 578 32.36 -43.00 -3.72
CA ASP A 578 33.64 -43.06 -2.99
C ASP A 578 34.05 -41.88 -2.09
N ALA A 579 33.43 -41.83 -0.90
CA ALA A 579 34.08 -41.40 0.34
C ALA A 579 33.65 -42.32 1.52
N PRO A 580 34.50 -42.61 2.51
CA PRO A 580 34.16 -43.51 3.61
C PRO A 580 33.12 -42.90 4.56
N ILE A 581 32.07 -43.67 4.88
CA ILE A 581 31.03 -43.26 5.82
C ILE A 581 31.62 -43.16 7.24
N ASN A 582 31.85 -41.94 7.70
CA ASN A 582 32.29 -41.68 9.06
C ASN A 582 31.06 -41.58 9.98
N THR A 583 30.60 -42.72 10.51
CA THR A 583 29.43 -42.79 11.40
C THR A 583 29.67 -41.96 12.68
N PRO A 584 28.82 -40.98 13.02
CA PRO A 584 28.97 -40.21 14.25
C PRO A 584 28.90 -41.10 15.49
N HIS A 585 29.92 -41.03 16.33
CA HIS A 585 29.98 -41.80 17.57
C HIS A 585 29.12 -41.10 18.64
N PRO A 586 28.36 -41.83 19.49
CA PRO A 586 27.46 -41.22 20.49
C PRO A 586 28.23 -40.68 21.72
N SER A 587 29.18 -39.78 21.49
CA SER A 587 30.05 -39.16 22.49
C SER A 587 30.32 -37.67 22.28
N ASP A 588 29.88 -37.08 21.16
CA ASP A 588 29.92 -35.62 20.96
C ASP A 588 28.80 -34.96 21.77
N GLY A 589 29.11 -34.70 23.04
CA GLY A 589 28.20 -34.12 24.05
C GLY A 589 27.86 -32.65 23.82
N VAL A 590 27.26 -32.32 22.67
CA VAL A 590 26.77 -30.98 22.38
C VAL A 590 25.46 -30.73 23.14
N ASN A 591 25.59 -30.26 24.38
CA ASN A 591 24.48 -29.74 25.16
C ASN A 591 23.92 -28.48 24.47
N PHE A 592 22.94 -28.66 23.59
CA PHE A 592 22.19 -27.57 22.95
C PHE A 592 21.33 -26.84 23.99
N SER A 593 21.94 -25.90 24.73
CA SER A 593 21.23 -25.04 25.66
C SER A 593 20.45 -23.98 24.89
N PHE A 594 19.18 -24.27 24.59
CA PHE A 594 18.25 -23.34 23.94
C PHE A 594 17.82 -22.14 24.80
N SER A 595 18.38 -22.00 26.02
CA SER A 595 18.07 -20.99 27.03
C SER A 595 18.04 -19.52 26.54
N ASN A 596 18.74 -19.19 25.45
CA ASN A 596 18.83 -17.84 24.90
C ASN A 596 18.17 -17.66 23.51
N LYS A 597 17.48 -18.69 22.96
CA LYS A 597 16.82 -18.64 21.65
C LYS A 597 15.30 -18.52 21.79
N ARG A 598 14.64 -17.90 20.81
CA ARG A 598 13.16 -17.81 20.73
C ARG A 598 12.59 -18.74 19.65
N LEU A 599 11.29 -19.02 19.71
CA LEU A 599 10.59 -19.68 18.61
C LEU A 599 10.46 -18.72 17.42
N CYS A 600 10.77 -19.17 16.21
CA CYS A 600 10.43 -18.45 14.99
C CYS A 600 8.92 -18.55 14.73
N GLU A 601 8.24 -17.44 14.54
CA GLU A 601 6.82 -17.42 14.19
C GLU A 601 6.60 -17.98 12.78
N ARG A 602 5.56 -18.82 12.60
CA ARG A 602 5.30 -19.48 11.31
C ARG A 602 5.11 -18.50 10.15
N TRP A 603 4.53 -17.34 10.42
CA TRP A 603 4.36 -16.31 9.41
C TRP A 603 5.70 -15.69 8.99
N LEU A 604 6.66 -15.53 9.91
CA LEU A 604 7.98 -15.01 9.60
C LEU A 604 8.82 -16.07 8.85
N ASP A 605 8.74 -17.34 9.25
CA ASP A 605 9.34 -18.45 8.49
C ASP A 605 8.84 -18.48 7.04
N ASN A 606 7.53 -18.29 6.84
CA ASN A 606 6.96 -18.13 5.50
C ASN A 606 7.52 -16.89 4.77
N LEU A 607 7.70 -15.74 5.43
CA LEU A 607 8.32 -14.56 4.79
C LEU A 607 9.80 -14.78 4.43
N PHE A 608 10.56 -15.57 5.18
CA PHE A 608 11.90 -16.02 4.78
C PHE A 608 11.86 -16.84 3.49
N MET A 609 10.84 -17.68 3.32
CA MET A 609 10.65 -18.48 2.09
C MET A 609 10.21 -17.61 0.91
N VAL A 610 9.32 -16.64 1.13
CA VAL A 610 8.96 -15.62 0.13
C VAL A 610 10.20 -14.85 -0.34
N LEU A 611 11.06 -14.44 0.60
CA LEU A 611 12.31 -13.75 0.31
C LEU A 611 13.30 -14.64 -0.45
N TYR A 612 13.42 -15.92 -0.08
CA TYR A 612 14.25 -16.89 -0.81
C TYR A 612 13.78 -17.05 -2.27
N GLU A 613 12.48 -17.15 -2.52
CA GLU A 613 11.94 -17.27 -3.88
C GLU A 613 12.20 -16.00 -4.72
N ASP A 614 11.95 -14.81 -4.15
CA ASP A 614 12.29 -13.53 -4.80
C ASP A 614 13.80 -13.45 -5.11
N LEU A 615 14.69 -13.73 -4.14
CA LEU A 615 16.14 -13.72 -4.32
C LEU A 615 16.64 -14.76 -5.33
N ARG A 616 16.02 -15.96 -5.39
CA ARG A 616 16.39 -17.00 -6.36
C ARG A 616 16.01 -16.59 -7.78
N ILE A 617 14.83 -16.02 -7.99
CA ILE A 617 14.43 -15.54 -9.33
C ILE A 617 15.28 -14.33 -9.74
N TYR A 618 15.60 -13.42 -8.82
CA TYR A 618 16.49 -12.28 -9.10
C TYR A 618 17.92 -12.71 -9.46
N THR A 619 18.53 -13.59 -8.67
CA THR A 619 19.89 -14.09 -8.95
C THR A 619 19.94 -14.93 -10.23
N PHE A 620 18.90 -15.73 -10.53
CA PHE A 620 18.77 -16.41 -11.82
C PHE A 620 18.72 -15.41 -12.99
N TRP A 621 17.85 -14.40 -12.92
CA TRP A 621 17.73 -13.35 -13.95
C TRP A 621 19.05 -12.62 -14.19
N ARG A 622 19.72 -12.12 -13.14
CA ARG A 622 20.99 -11.39 -13.30
C ARG A 622 22.11 -12.29 -13.84
N THR A 623 22.13 -13.58 -13.48
CA THR A 623 23.11 -14.55 -14.04
C THR A 623 22.81 -14.86 -15.51
N GLU A 624 21.55 -15.07 -15.88
CA GLU A 624 21.11 -15.30 -17.26
C GLU A 624 21.45 -14.07 -18.15
N ALA A 625 21.05 -12.87 -17.72
CA ALA A 625 21.33 -11.63 -18.45
C ALA A 625 22.85 -11.37 -18.61
N ALA A 626 23.66 -11.64 -17.58
CA ALA A 626 25.11 -11.53 -17.65
C ALA A 626 25.73 -12.54 -18.65
N HIS A 627 25.22 -13.77 -18.69
CA HIS A 627 25.66 -14.81 -19.62
C HIS A 627 25.35 -14.44 -21.09
N TYR A 628 24.13 -13.97 -21.39
CA TYR A 628 23.78 -13.49 -22.73
C TYR A 628 24.63 -12.27 -23.15
N ARG A 629 24.84 -11.30 -22.24
CA ARG A 629 25.71 -10.13 -22.45
C ARG A 629 27.16 -10.55 -22.73
N ALA A 630 27.69 -11.53 -22.02
CA ALA A 630 29.04 -12.07 -22.25
C ALA A 630 29.19 -12.80 -23.60
N GLN A 631 28.12 -13.44 -24.08
CA GLN A 631 28.08 -14.11 -25.40
C GLN A 631 27.65 -13.18 -26.54
N GLN A 632 27.46 -11.88 -26.28
CA GLN A 632 26.99 -10.87 -27.24
C GLN A 632 25.65 -11.23 -27.92
N MET A 633 24.83 -12.09 -27.28
CA MET A 633 23.52 -12.46 -27.78
C MET A 633 22.43 -11.54 -27.24
N PRO A 634 21.39 -11.22 -28.04
CA PRO A 634 20.27 -10.40 -27.59
C PRO A 634 19.48 -11.13 -26.50
N TYR A 635 19.55 -10.62 -25.28
CA TYR A 635 18.72 -11.11 -24.18
C TYR A 635 17.28 -10.63 -24.38
N ARG A 636 16.33 -11.56 -24.51
CA ARG A 636 14.91 -11.26 -24.76
C ARG A 636 14.04 -11.87 -23.67
N LYS A 637 13.10 -11.06 -23.18
CA LYS A 637 11.99 -11.39 -22.31
C LYS A 637 10.76 -10.64 -22.84
N THR A 638 9.56 -11.01 -22.41
CA THR A 638 8.35 -10.25 -22.76
C THR A 638 8.28 -8.95 -21.97
N GLY A 639 7.52 -7.96 -22.46
CA GLY A 639 7.23 -6.74 -21.70
C GLY A 639 6.61 -7.03 -20.31
N THR A 640 5.84 -8.12 -20.16
CA THR A 640 5.26 -8.52 -18.87
C THR A 640 6.27 -9.18 -17.94
N GLU A 641 7.21 -9.96 -18.47
CA GLU A 641 8.35 -10.45 -17.70
C GLU A 641 9.23 -9.29 -17.22
N TRP A 642 9.51 -8.32 -18.09
CA TRP A 642 10.25 -7.11 -17.73
C TRP A 642 9.54 -6.29 -16.63
N GLU A 643 8.22 -6.12 -16.69
CA GLU A 643 7.44 -5.47 -15.61
C GLU A 643 7.60 -6.18 -14.26
N LEU A 644 7.47 -7.51 -14.24
CA LEU A 644 7.57 -8.33 -13.03
C LEU A 644 9.01 -8.42 -12.49
N LEU A 645 10.02 -8.37 -13.36
CA LEU A 645 11.43 -8.28 -12.98
C LEU A 645 11.77 -6.90 -12.40
N GLY A 646 11.17 -5.83 -12.92
CA GLY A 646 11.25 -4.48 -12.35
C GLY A 646 10.64 -4.42 -10.95
N ASP A 647 9.45 -4.99 -10.76
CA ASP A 647 8.83 -5.11 -9.43
C ASP A 647 9.70 -5.90 -8.45
N LEU A 648 10.31 -6.99 -8.91
CA LEU A 648 11.17 -7.86 -8.12
C LEU A 648 12.44 -7.13 -7.68
N ALA A 649 13.12 -6.46 -8.61
CA ALA A 649 14.29 -5.64 -8.32
C ALA A 649 13.96 -4.53 -7.30
N LEU A 650 12.82 -3.86 -7.46
CA LEU A 650 12.38 -2.78 -6.56
C LEU A 650 12.06 -3.31 -5.14
N ARG A 651 11.39 -4.47 -5.01
CA ARG A 651 11.16 -5.13 -3.70
C ARG A 651 12.47 -5.50 -2.98
N LEU A 652 13.50 -5.82 -3.75
CA LEU A 652 14.84 -6.21 -3.28
C LEU A 652 15.83 -5.03 -3.16
N TRP A 653 15.37 -3.77 -3.29
CA TRP A 653 16.17 -2.55 -3.17
C TRP A 653 17.24 -2.37 -4.28
N HIS A 654 17.03 -2.98 -5.44
CA HIS A 654 17.87 -2.85 -6.64
C HIS A 654 17.24 -1.85 -7.63
N GLU A 655 17.32 -0.55 -7.32
CA GLU A 655 16.62 0.51 -8.05
C GLU A 655 17.15 0.73 -9.49
N ASN A 656 18.47 0.60 -9.71
CA ASN A 656 19.05 0.69 -11.06
C ASN A 656 18.55 -0.43 -11.96
N GLU A 657 18.56 -1.66 -11.46
CA GLU A 657 17.98 -2.84 -12.11
C GLU A 657 16.47 -2.73 -12.35
N ALA A 658 15.74 -2.13 -11.41
CA ALA A 658 14.31 -1.88 -11.57
C ALA A 658 14.08 -0.89 -12.73
N ARG A 659 14.85 0.21 -12.80
CA ARG A 659 14.80 1.15 -13.93
C ARG A 659 15.15 0.46 -15.25
N GLU A 660 16.26 -0.30 -15.33
CA GLU A 660 16.63 -1.06 -16.53
C GLU A 660 15.46 -1.94 -17.02
N ALA A 661 14.85 -2.70 -16.11
CA ALA A 661 13.73 -3.59 -16.43
C ALA A 661 12.44 -2.83 -16.80
N TYR A 662 12.11 -1.71 -16.15
CA TYR A 662 10.95 -0.91 -16.51
C TYR A 662 11.14 -0.16 -17.85
N GLU A 663 12.34 0.29 -18.18
CA GLU A 663 12.65 0.87 -19.51
C GLU A 663 12.49 -0.22 -20.59
N GLN A 664 13.03 -1.43 -20.39
CA GLN A 664 12.83 -2.57 -21.32
C GLN A 664 11.37 -3.08 -21.39
N CYS A 665 10.57 -2.92 -20.33
CA CYS A 665 9.13 -3.20 -20.39
C CYS A 665 8.43 -2.30 -21.42
N LEU A 666 8.78 -1.01 -21.42
CA LEU A 666 8.14 0.02 -22.25
C LEU A 666 8.60 0.01 -23.71
N ASP A 667 9.81 -0.47 -23.99
CA ASP A 667 10.25 -0.81 -25.36
C ASP A 667 9.38 -1.90 -26.01
N HIS A 668 8.70 -2.73 -25.21
CA HIS A 668 7.89 -3.88 -25.66
C HIS A 668 6.37 -3.66 -25.57
N LYS A 669 5.87 -2.98 -24.52
CA LYS A 669 4.43 -2.72 -24.32
C LYS A 669 4.20 -1.48 -23.46
N PHE A 670 3.11 -0.75 -23.70
CA PHE A 670 2.68 0.26 -22.75
C PHE A 670 2.38 -0.39 -21.37
N SER A 671 2.94 0.18 -20.30
CA SER A 671 2.57 -0.17 -18.93
C SER A 671 2.48 1.07 -18.06
N ALA A 672 1.26 1.40 -17.62
CA ALA A 672 1.04 2.45 -16.63
C ALA A 672 1.74 2.16 -15.29
N LYS A 673 2.02 0.89 -14.99
CA LYS A 673 2.75 0.50 -13.77
C LYS A 673 4.24 0.82 -13.89
N ALA A 674 4.86 0.41 -15.00
CA ALA A 674 6.27 0.73 -15.29
C ALA A 674 6.47 2.25 -15.41
N TRP A 675 5.60 2.95 -16.16
CA TRP A 675 5.63 4.41 -16.26
C TRP A 675 5.50 5.12 -14.90
N MET A 676 4.63 4.64 -13.98
CA MET A 676 4.51 5.25 -12.65
C MET A 676 5.77 5.03 -11.79
N LYS A 677 6.39 3.85 -11.86
CA LYS A 677 7.64 3.60 -11.14
C LYS A 677 8.84 4.32 -11.75
N LEU A 678 8.89 4.49 -13.06
CA LEU A 678 9.87 5.37 -13.70
C LEU A 678 9.62 6.84 -13.36
N LEU A 679 8.38 7.30 -13.21
CA LEU A 679 8.10 8.66 -12.72
C LEU A 679 8.69 8.88 -11.32
N GLU A 680 8.41 7.98 -10.37
CA GLU A 680 8.99 8.04 -9.01
C GLU A 680 10.53 8.06 -9.01
N ILE A 681 11.16 7.20 -9.84
CA ILE A 681 12.62 7.13 -9.98
C ILE A 681 13.17 8.41 -10.63
N TYR A 682 12.65 8.84 -11.79
CA TYR A 682 13.16 10.02 -12.50
C TYR A 682 12.98 11.33 -11.70
N VAL A 683 11.93 11.46 -10.88
CA VAL A 683 11.77 12.59 -9.94
C VAL A 683 12.89 12.61 -8.91
N THR A 684 13.23 11.44 -8.37
CA THR A 684 14.31 11.21 -7.38
C THR A 684 15.70 11.45 -7.98
N GLU A 685 15.95 10.92 -9.18
CA GLU A 685 17.17 11.19 -9.98
C GLU A 685 17.25 12.64 -10.51
N SER A 686 16.24 13.47 -10.22
CA SER A 686 16.12 14.86 -10.69
C SER A 686 16.04 15.04 -12.21
N ASN A 687 15.69 13.99 -12.96
CA ASN A 687 15.53 14.01 -14.41
C ASN A 687 14.15 14.57 -14.81
N VAL A 688 14.04 15.91 -14.75
CA VAL A 688 12.81 16.68 -15.03
C VAL A 688 12.18 16.30 -16.38
N GLN A 689 12.99 16.16 -17.44
CA GLN A 689 12.49 15.89 -18.80
C GLN A 689 11.86 14.50 -18.92
N ARG A 690 12.51 13.46 -18.38
CA ARG A 690 11.93 12.10 -18.38
C ARG A 690 10.74 11.97 -17.44
N ALA A 691 10.78 12.62 -16.27
CA ALA A 691 9.64 12.68 -15.35
C ALA A 691 8.41 13.34 -16.01
N LEU A 692 8.59 14.47 -16.70
CA LEU A 692 7.50 15.15 -17.40
C LEU A 692 6.96 14.32 -18.58
N LEU A 693 7.82 13.61 -19.33
CA LEU A 693 7.40 12.68 -20.37
C LEU A 693 6.58 11.50 -19.81
N ALA A 694 7.00 10.92 -18.68
CA ALA A 694 6.26 9.87 -17.99
C ALA A 694 4.89 10.38 -17.52
N ALA A 695 4.83 11.60 -16.95
CA ALA A 695 3.57 12.23 -16.54
C ALA A 695 2.62 12.49 -17.73
N VAL A 696 3.14 12.87 -18.91
CA VAL A 696 2.37 12.99 -20.16
C VAL A 696 1.77 11.64 -20.57
N LYS A 697 2.59 10.58 -20.66
CA LYS A 697 2.16 9.22 -21.03
C LYS A 697 1.12 8.66 -20.05
N LEU A 698 1.33 8.86 -18.75
CA LEU A 698 0.39 8.46 -17.69
C LEU A 698 -0.93 9.24 -17.75
N THR A 699 -0.88 10.56 -17.98
CA THR A 699 -2.09 11.40 -18.08
C THR A 699 -2.98 11.00 -19.26
N VAL A 700 -2.37 10.70 -20.42
CA VAL A 700 -3.09 10.19 -21.60
C VAL A 700 -3.75 8.84 -21.30
N TYR A 701 -3.08 7.94 -20.57
CA TYR A 701 -3.66 6.66 -20.14
C TYR A 701 -4.76 6.83 -19.07
N HIS A 702 -4.59 7.74 -18.10
CA HIS A 702 -5.58 8.08 -17.10
C HIS A 702 -6.88 8.58 -17.77
N GLU A 703 -6.76 9.53 -18.69
CA GLU A 703 -7.89 10.10 -19.44
C GLU A 703 -8.58 9.05 -20.34
N ARG A 704 -7.80 8.15 -20.98
CA ARG A 704 -8.34 6.98 -21.71
C ARG A 704 -9.23 6.10 -20.84
N TRP A 705 -8.91 5.96 -19.55
CA TRP A 705 -9.63 5.12 -18.59
C TRP A 705 -10.49 5.94 -17.59
N TYR A 706 -10.92 7.14 -17.99
CA TYR A 706 -11.86 8.02 -17.27
C TYR A 706 -11.38 8.47 -15.88
N HIS A 707 -10.06 8.43 -15.65
CA HIS A 707 -9.41 8.93 -14.45
C HIS A 707 -9.11 10.42 -14.61
N GLU A 708 -10.18 11.20 -14.80
CA GLU A 708 -10.23 12.66 -14.96
C GLU A 708 -9.92 13.41 -13.64
N ILE A 709 -9.07 12.86 -12.77
CA ILE A 709 -8.60 13.53 -11.56
C ILE A 709 -7.27 14.21 -11.87
N VAL A 710 -7.14 15.47 -11.50
CA VAL A 710 -5.85 16.12 -11.38
C VAL A 710 -5.27 15.76 -10.01
N TYR A 711 -6.02 16.03 -8.93
CA TYR A 711 -5.51 15.95 -7.56
C TYR A 711 -6.50 15.28 -6.58
N PRO A 712 -6.06 14.33 -5.73
CA PRO A 712 -4.69 13.95 -5.41
C PRO A 712 -4.23 12.64 -6.08
N SER A 713 -3.86 12.71 -7.35
CA SER A 713 -3.19 11.60 -8.06
C SER A 713 -1.71 11.48 -7.69
N GLU A 714 -1.13 10.28 -7.85
CA GLU A 714 0.31 10.07 -7.74
C GLU A 714 1.09 10.83 -8.83
N ILE A 715 0.47 11.10 -9.99
CA ILE A 715 1.05 11.97 -11.04
C ILE A 715 1.23 13.39 -10.50
N ALA A 716 0.18 13.98 -9.93
CA ALA A 716 0.24 15.34 -9.37
C ALA A 716 1.21 15.43 -8.20
N ARG A 717 1.22 14.44 -7.31
CA ARG A 717 2.18 14.35 -6.19
C ARG A 717 3.63 14.39 -6.67
N ASN A 718 3.96 13.61 -7.71
CA ASN A 718 5.29 13.60 -8.33
C ASN A 718 5.60 14.94 -9.03
N LEU A 719 4.64 15.53 -9.76
CA LEU A 719 4.81 16.85 -10.36
C LEU A 719 5.01 17.95 -9.30
N ASN A 720 4.32 17.89 -8.16
CA ASN A 720 4.47 18.84 -7.05
C ASN A 720 5.88 18.81 -6.45
N ILE A 721 6.50 17.62 -6.34
CA ILE A 721 7.91 17.49 -5.90
C ILE A 721 8.85 18.21 -6.88
N VAL A 722 8.61 18.10 -8.18
CA VAL A 722 9.42 18.76 -9.21
C VAL A 722 9.18 20.26 -9.22
N ILE A 723 7.92 20.72 -9.17
CA ILE A 723 7.56 22.16 -9.08
C ILE A 723 8.23 22.81 -7.86
N ARG A 724 8.23 22.14 -6.70
CA ARG A 724 8.89 22.60 -5.47
C ARG A 724 10.40 22.83 -5.62
N ARG A 725 11.07 22.02 -6.46
CA ARG A 725 12.53 22.09 -6.67
C ARG A 725 12.95 22.97 -7.85
N GLU A 726 12.13 23.02 -8.90
CA GLU A 726 12.49 23.57 -10.22
C GLU A 726 11.76 24.88 -10.58
N GLY A 727 10.63 25.17 -9.93
CA GLY A 727 9.72 26.26 -10.27
C GLY A 727 8.63 25.83 -11.27
N LEU A 728 7.41 26.34 -11.07
CA LEU A 728 6.26 26.09 -11.94
C LEU A 728 6.49 26.68 -13.34
N SER A 729 7.09 27.87 -13.41
CA SER A 729 7.39 28.57 -14.66
C SER A 729 8.35 27.75 -15.53
N LYS A 730 9.34 27.10 -14.93
CA LYS A 730 10.28 26.21 -15.63
C LYS A 730 9.59 24.96 -16.17
N MET A 731 8.65 24.38 -15.42
CA MET A 731 7.85 23.23 -15.85
C MET A 731 6.90 23.56 -17.02
N GLN A 732 6.22 24.71 -16.97
CA GLN A 732 5.36 25.19 -18.07
C GLN A 732 6.15 25.45 -19.36
N ASN A 733 7.33 26.06 -19.25
CA ASN A 733 8.23 26.27 -20.39
C ASN A 733 8.74 24.94 -20.97
N MET A 734 9.10 23.96 -20.12
CA MET A 734 9.54 22.65 -20.60
C MET A 734 8.41 21.88 -21.29
N LEU A 735 7.19 21.87 -20.74
CA LEU A 735 6.01 21.28 -21.40
C LEU A 735 5.75 21.90 -22.77
N THR A 736 5.91 23.22 -22.89
CA THR A 736 5.75 23.94 -24.16
C THR A 736 6.84 23.54 -25.17
N SER A 737 8.08 23.31 -24.73
CA SER A 737 9.18 22.85 -25.59
C SER A 737 9.02 21.41 -26.13
N MET A 738 8.14 20.60 -25.53
CA MET A 738 7.87 19.22 -25.97
C MET A 738 6.96 19.12 -27.22
N ASN A 739 6.45 20.24 -27.74
CA ASN A 739 5.62 20.30 -28.97
C ASN A 739 4.43 19.31 -29.00
N LEU A 740 3.84 19.03 -27.84
CA LEU A 740 2.78 18.03 -27.69
C LEU A 740 1.49 18.39 -28.46
N PRO A 741 0.69 17.39 -28.88
CA PRO A 741 -0.65 17.61 -29.42
C PRO A 741 -1.50 18.45 -28.45
N ARG A 742 -2.18 19.48 -28.99
CA ARG A 742 -2.90 20.48 -28.19
C ARG A 742 -3.83 19.90 -27.09
N PRO A 743 -4.64 18.85 -27.32
CA PRO A 743 -5.47 18.28 -26.24
C PRO A 743 -4.64 17.72 -25.08
N VAL A 744 -3.51 17.07 -25.38
CA VAL A 744 -2.59 16.51 -24.38
C VAL A 744 -1.88 17.63 -23.61
N GLN A 745 -1.46 18.69 -24.31
CA GLN A 745 -0.93 19.89 -23.65
C GLN A 745 -1.96 20.50 -22.70
N GLN A 746 -3.24 20.56 -23.10
CA GLN A 746 -4.32 21.07 -22.26
C GLN A 746 -4.59 20.18 -21.03
N LEU A 747 -4.55 18.85 -21.13
CA LEU A 747 -4.62 17.96 -19.96
C LEU A 747 -3.46 18.20 -18.99
N MET A 748 -2.23 18.27 -19.50
CA MET A 748 -1.05 18.53 -18.66
C MET A 748 -1.07 19.92 -18.01
N THR A 749 -1.68 20.90 -18.68
CA THR A 749 -1.85 22.26 -18.13
C THR A 749 -2.74 22.26 -16.89
N GLN A 750 -3.73 21.36 -16.76
CA GLN A 750 -4.61 21.30 -15.59
C GLN A 750 -3.87 21.03 -14.27
N TYR A 751 -2.77 20.27 -14.30
CA TYR A 751 -1.90 20.08 -13.14
C TYR A 751 -1.18 21.37 -12.72
N PHE A 752 -0.82 22.21 -13.70
CA PHE A 752 -0.18 23.51 -13.46
C PHE A 752 -1.20 24.57 -13.04
N ASP A 753 -2.40 24.57 -13.64
CA ASP A 753 -3.54 25.40 -13.22
C ASP A 753 -3.92 25.10 -11.76
N PHE A 754 -3.93 23.81 -11.37
CA PHE A 754 -4.13 23.40 -9.97
C PHE A 754 -3.01 23.93 -9.07
N ALA A 755 -1.75 23.79 -9.47
CA ALA A 755 -0.61 24.26 -8.69
C ALA A 755 -0.62 25.78 -8.46
N GLU A 756 -1.03 26.56 -9.46
CA GLU A 756 -1.20 28.02 -9.35
C GLU A 756 -2.42 28.40 -8.50
N LEU A 757 -3.59 27.82 -8.78
CA LEU A 757 -4.86 28.11 -8.08
C LEU A 757 -4.79 27.82 -6.57
N PHE A 758 -4.19 26.68 -6.21
CA PHE A 758 -4.09 26.24 -4.82
C PHE A 758 -2.78 26.67 -4.14
N LYS A 759 -1.85 27.31 -4.86
CA LYS A 759 -0.56 27.80 -4.35
C LYS A 759 0.32 26.69 -3.77
N VAL A 760 0.63 25.69 -4.59
CA VAL A 760 1.57 24.61 -4.27
C VAL A 760 2.98 25.19 -4.05
N GLU A 761 3.75 24.64 -3.12
CA GLU A 761 5.12 25.12 -2.86
C GLU A 761 5.96 25.04 -4.16
N GLY A 762 6.51 26.16 -4.61
CA GLY A 762 7.18 26.30 -5.91
C GLY A 762 6.41 27.09 -6.99
N TYR A 763 5.13 27.46 -6.75
CA TYR A 763 4.31 28.20 -7.74
C TYR A 763 4.77 29.64 -8.03
N GLU A 764 5.64 30.22 -7.20
CA GLU A 764 6.15 31.60 -7.37
C GLU A 764 7.45 31.69 -8.19
N PHE A 765 7.96 30.55 -8.69
CA PHE A 765 9.24 30.41 -9.40
C PHE A 765 9.08 29.83 -10.82
#